data_AF-A0A9P9H984-F1
#
_entry.id   AF-A0A9P9H984-F1
#
_cell.length_a   1.000
_cell.length_b   1.000
_cell.length_c   1.000
_cell.angle_alpha   90.00
_cell.angle_beta   90.00
_cell.angle_gamma   90.00
#
_symmetry.space_group_name_H-M   'P 1'
#
loop_
_entity.id
_entity.type
_entity.pdbx_description
1 polymer ?
#
loop_
_entity_poly.entity_id
_entity_poly.type
_entity_poly.pdbx_seq_one_letter_code
_entity_poly.pdbx_strand_id
1 'polypeptide(L)'
;MASPLFAARAARKAAFNVAGKRYLSDISITRTGKPIMRVEGGRSSLGGHTVTVFGATGQLGRYIVNRLARQGCTVVIPYREEMSKRHLKVTGDLGRVVFIEHDLRNTPSIEASVRHSDAVFNLIGRDYPTKNFSLEDVHVEGTERIVEAVCKYDVDRYIHVSSHSANSQSVSEFYRTKGRAEEVARQLFPETTIVRPAPIFGFEDNLLLKLAGVTNLFTSNNMQEKFYPVHSIDVGAALEKIFYDDTTAGQTFELYGPKKYSMEEISVMVDKEIYKQRRHINVPKAILKPVAEILNKFLWWHTLSADEVEREYLDQVIDPEAKTFKDLGIEPGDIINFTYHYLQGFRSQNFYDLPPATEKEKREEKKYIHVLDEFKEDPAKPSHKTFYRIEAPSLRNRPCIKTENIRFNDSIPMSFDDEEPISLSSHALAALAEFHAEKDAHEKTFEKLRTGAAPRAGAGLGVVEPEDEDPIAEDADDQPLSMAAFTEDWNESQFWFLDETASALADQLLDGASSSSTIGVVSTPSVFIALKNRLRFWPIEDRPNLVLFEHDHRFSVFPEFVFYDFQRPLQLPAHLKGSLDSVIIDPPFFSNDCQTKFALTGRWLVKPKSPRVIVCTGERMATIVDKLYRSLGVYATTFEPAHAGLSNHYYCYANFESSTWDWRSDESD
;
A
#
# COMPACT_ATOMS: atom_id res chain seq x y z
N MET A 1 41.80 55.32 0.54
CA MET A 1 40.60 55.54 -0.29
C MET A 1 40.26 54.24 -1.01
N ALA A 2 39.26 53.51 -0.51
CA ALA A 2 38.72 52.31 -1.17
C ALA A 2 37.49 52.73 -1.99
N SER A 3 37.33 52.11 -3.16
CA SER A 3 36.47 52.54 -4.27
C SER A 3 34.95 52.38 -4.01
N PRO A 4 34.10 53.23 -4.63
CA PRO A 4 32.65 53.29 -4.37
C PRO A 4 31.84 52.11 -4.96
N LEU A 5 32.48 51.19 -5.68
CA LEU A 5 31.82 50.04 -6.32
C LEU A 5 31.48 48.89 -5.34
N PHE A 6 32.14 48.82 -4.18
CA PHE A 6 31.84 47.79 -3.18
C PHE A 6 30.60 48.11 -2.33
N ALA A 7 30.31 49.40 -2.09
CA ALA A 7 29.14 49.83 -1.32
C ALA A 7 27.81 49.59 -2.07
N ALA A 8 27.81 49.75 -3.40
CA ALA A 8 26.61 49.51 -4.22
C ALA A 8 26.22 48.02 -4.32
N ARG A 9 27.21 47.11 -4.24
CA ARG A 9 26.97 45.66 -4.22
C ARG A 9 26.45 45.16 -2.87
N ALA A 10 26.91 45.75 -1.77
CA ALA A 10 26.41 45.47 -0.43
C ALA A 10 24.97 45.97 -0.23
N ALA A 11 24.64 47.16 -0.75
CA ALA A 11 23.27 47.71 -0.67
C ALA A 11 22.25 46.91 -1.50
N ARG A 12 22.63 46.38 -2.68
CA ARG A 12 21.76 45.47 -3.45
C ARG A 12 21.54 44.11 -2.79
N LYS A 13 22.51 43.60 -2.02
CA LYS A 13 22.36 42.36 -1.24
C LYS A 13 21.52 42.57 0.02
N ALA A 14 21.58 43.75 0.63
CA ALA A 14 20.75 44.11 1.77
C ALA A 14 19.28 44.38 1.40
N ALA A 15 19.01 44.88 0.19
CA ALA A 15 17.63 45.10 -0.28
C ALA A 15 16.87 43.80 -0.62
N PHE A 16 17.58 42.71 -0.96
CA PHE A 16 16.97 41.39 -1.19
C PHE A 16 16.75 40.56 0.08
N ASN A 17 17.26 41.03 1.23
CA ASN A 17 17.13 40.39 2.54
C ASN A 17 16.28 41.22 3.51
N VAL A 18 15.36 42.04 2.99
CA VAL A 18 14.16 42.36 3.76
C VAL A 18 13.32 41.08 3.76
N ALA A 19 13.65 40.17 4.67
CA ALA A 19 12.73 39.19 5.17
C ALA A 19 11.50 39.98 5.59
N GLY A 20 10.48 40.00 4.72
CA GLY A 20 9.16 40.49 5.09
C GLY A 20 8.80 39.83 6.41
N LYS A 21 8.29 40.60 7.35
CA LYS A 21 7.63 40.06 8.54
C LYS A 21 6.64 39.01 8.02
N ARG A 22 6.97 37.73 8.16
CA ARG A 22 6.13 36.61 7.69
C ARG A 22 4.89 36.63 8.55
N TYR A 23 3.78 37.05 7.97
CA TYR A 23 2.48 36.84 8.58
C TYR A 23 2.21 35.32 8.53
N LEU A 24 1.61 34.75 9.57
CA LEU A 24 1.22 33.34 9.66
C LEU A 24 0.33 32.85 8.49
N SER A 25 -0.19 33.79 7.69
CA SER A 25 -0.95 33.58 6.48
C SER A 25 -0.62 34.66 5.44
N ASP A 26 -0.36 34.25 4.20
CA ASP A 26 -0.22 35.13 3.05
C ASP A 26 -1.55 35.22 2.29
N ILE A 27 -1.94 36.44 1.89
CA ILE A 27 -3.12 36.66 1.03
C ILE A 27 -2.62 36.87 -0.40
N SER A 28 -2.91 35.93 -1.29
CA SER A 28 -2.71 36.09 -2.74
C SER A 28 -4.03 36.47 -3.39
N ILE A 29 -4.06 37.57 -4.14
CA ILE A 29 -5.24 37.95 -4.92
C ILE A 29 -5.06 37.39 -6.33
N THR A 30 -6.03 36.61 -6.80
CA THR A 30 -5.99 36.06 -8.16
C THR A 30 -6.29 37.13 -9.22
N ARG A 31 -6.12 36.79 -10.50
CA ARG A 31 -6.42 37.68 -11.63
C ARG A 31 -7.88 38.15 -11.62
N THR A 32 -8.82 37.28 -11.24
CA THR A 32 -10.25 37.57 -11.05
C THR A 32 -10.56 38.42 -9.81
N GLY A 33 -9.56 38.73 -8.98
CA GLY A 33 -9.72 39.53 -7.78
C GLY A 33 -10.19 38.73 -6.55
N LYS A 34 -10.22 37.39 -6.63
CA LYS A 34 -10.57 36.53 -5.50
C LYS A 34 -9.41 36.49 -4.50
N PRO A 35 -9.61 36.91 -3.24
CA PRO A 35 -8.58 36.81 -2.21
C PRO A 35 -8.46 35.35 -1.76
N ILE A 36 -7.27 34.79 -1.92
CA ILE A 36 -6.93 33.44 -1.48
C ILE A 36 -6.01 33.55 -0.28
N MET A 37 -6.47 33.01 0.85
CA MET A 37 -5.64 32.89 2.05
C MET A 37 -4.84 31.59 1.96
N ARG A 38 -3.52 31.72 2.06
CA ARG A 38 -2.58 30.62 2.18
C ARG A 38 -1.98 30.63 3.58
N VAL A 39 -1.93 29.47 4.21
CA VAL A 39 -1.22 29.27 5.48
C VAL A 39 0.06 28.51 5.16
N GLU A 40 1.20 28.96 5.69
CA GLU A 40 2.45 28.21 5.56
C GLU A 40 2.27 26.79 6.13
N GLY A 41 2.61 25.75 5.35
CA GLY A 41 2.70 24.41 5.90
C GLY A 41 2.61 23.26 4.88
N GLY A 42 2.44 22.04 5.42
CA GLY A 42 2.38 20.79 4.68
C GLY A 42 0.96 20.32 4.35
N ARG A 43 0.78 19.00 4.25
CA ARG A 43 -0.41 18.31 3.73
C ARG A 43 -1.77 18.78 4.28
N SER A 44 -1.86 19.11 5.56
CA SER A 44 -3.11 19.53 6.23
C SER A 44 -3.37 21.04 6.17
N SER A 45 -2.42 21.82 5.67
CA SER A 45 -2.49 23.27 5.63
C SER A 45 -3.50 23.74 4.58
N LEU A 46 -3.89 25.01 4.65
CA LEU A 46 -4.73 25.63 3.65
C LEU A 46 -3.84 26.22 2.55
N GLY A 47 -3.72 25.50 1.43
CA GLY A 47 -3.07 26.01 0.22
C GLY A 47 -3.92 27.05 -0.52
N GLY A 48 -5.21 27.14 -0.19
CA GLY A 48 -6.14 28.17 -0.64
C GLY A 48 -6.65 28.02 -2.08
N HIS A 49 -5.92 27.33 -2.95
CA HIS A 49 -6.31 27.10 -4.34
C HIS A 49 -7.17 25.85 -4.53
N THR A 50 -8.13 25.97 -5.45
CA THR A 50 -8.83 24.84 -6.05
C THR A 50 -8.33 24.64 -7.47
N VAL A 51 -7.78 23.46 -7.76
CA VAL A 51 -7.14 23.15 -9.03
C VAL A 51 -7.78 21.93 -9.66
N THR A 52 -8.19 22.02 -10.92
CA THR A 52 -8.64 20.86 -11.69
C THR A 52 -7.52 20.31 -12.56
N VAL A 53 -7.22 19.01 -12.45
CA VAL A 53 -6.16 18.36 -13.23
C VAL A 53 -6.77 17.30 -14.14
N PHE A 54 -7.00 17.66 -15.40
CA PHE A 54 -7.36 16.69 -16.44
C PHE A 54 -6.15 15.82 -16.79
N GLY A 55 -6.35 14.50 -16.93
CA GLY A 55 -5.24 13.56 -17.18
C GLY A 55 -4.41 13.21 -15.93
N ALA A 56 -4.95 13.47 -14.73
CA ALA A 56 -4.29 13.19 -13.45
C ALA A 56 -3.84 11.72 -13.25
N THR A 57 -4.55 10.76 -13.87
CA THR A 57 -4.23 9.32 -13.75
C THR A 57 -2.95 8.91 -14.52
N GLY A 58 -2.44 9.78 -15.39
CA GLY A 58 -1.27 9.51 -16.23
C GLY A 58 0.07 9.58 -15.48
N GLN A 59 1.17 9.53 -16.25
CA GLN A 59 2.52 9.65 -15.71
C GLN A 59 2.73 11.04 -15.09
N LEU A 60 2.54 12.13 -15.82
CA LEU A 60 2.78 13.48 -15.30
C LEU A 60 1.75 13.92 -14.25
N GLY A 61 0.50 13.51 -14.45
CA GLY A 61 -0.64 13.85 -13.58
C GLY A 61 -0.42 13.50 -12.12
N ARG A 62 0.12 12.32 -11.83
CA ARG A 62 0.37 11.90 -10.43
C ARG A 62 1.37 12.79 -9.71
N TYR A 63 2.40 13.27 -10.41
CA TYR A 63 3.46 14.08 -9.81
C TYR A 63 2.95 15.49 -9.50
N ILE A 64 2.17 16.10 -10.40
CA ILE A 64 1.59 17.42 -10.14
C ILE A 64 0.51 17.36 -9.07
N VAL A 65 -0.37 16.36 -9.09
CA VAL A 65 -1.38 16.16 -8.04
C VAL A 65 -0.71 15.98 -6.68
N ASN A 66 0.34 15.16 -6.61
CA ASN A 66 1.11 14.98 -5.38
C ASN A 66 1.68 16.29 -4.85
N ARG A 67 2.29 17.11 -5.71
CA ARG A 67 2.87 18.41 -5.34
C ARG A 67 1.82 19.40 -4.84
N LEU A 68 0.74 19.57 -5.59
CA LEU A 68 -0.36 20.48 -5.23
C LEU A 68 -1.07 20.04 -3.93
N ALA A 69 -1.34 18.74 -3.79
CA ALA A 69 -2.00 18.20 -2.61
C ALA A 69 -1.10 18.26 -1.36
N ARG A 70 0.23 18.10 -1.51
CA ARG A 70 1.20 18.25 -0.41
C ARG A 70 1.28 19.67 0.14
N GLN A 71 0.94 20.66 -0.67
CA GLN A 71 0.83 22.07 -0.26
C GLN A 71 -0.56 22.41 0.30
N GLY A 72 -1.47 21.44 0.40
CA GLY A 72 -2.81 21.66 0.93
C GLY A 72 -3.77 22.34 -0.06
N CYS A 73 -3.48 22.32 -1.36
CA CYS A 73 -4.44 22.73 -2.39
C CYS A 73 -5.58 21.70 -2.49
N THR A 74 -6.77 22.17 -2.82
CA THR A 74 -7.89 21.30 -3.18
C THR A 74 -7.74 20.92 -4.64
N VAL A 75 -7.52 19.64 -4.93
CA VAL A 75 -7.32 19.11 -6.27
C VAL A 75 -8.55 18.33 -6.70
N VAL A 76 -9.24 18.84 -7.71
CA VAL A 76 -10.32 18.17 -8.42
C VAL A 76 -9.72 17.31 -9.52
N ILE A 77 -10.07 16.03 -9.53
CA ILE A 77 -9.52 15.02 -10.43
C ILE A 77 -10.67 14.44 -11.26
N PRO A 78 -10.84 14.94 -12.50
CA PRO A 78 -11.68 14.32 -13.49
C PRO A 78 -11.07 12.96 -13.88
N TYR A 79 -11.84 11.89 -13.70
CA TYR A 79 -11.41 10.54 -14.07
C TYR A 79 -12.43 9.86 -14.99
N ARG A 80 -11.96 8.83 -15.70
CA ARG A 80 -12.78 7.95 -16.55
C ARG A 80 -12.85 6.52 -16.03
N GLU A 81 -11.79 6.06 -15.38
CA GLU A 81 -11.68 4.68 -14.88
C GLU A 81 -11.51 4.71 -13.36
N GLU A 82 -12.45 4.05 -12.66
CA GLU A 82 -12.56 4.09 -11.19
C GLU A 82 -11.30 3.56 -10.49
N MET A 83 -10.70 2.50 -11.02
CA MET A 83 -9.58 1.82 -10.37
C MET A 83 -8.26 2.57 -10.52
N SER A 84 -8.07 3.27 -11.64
CA SER A 84 -6.83 3.94 -12.02
C SER A 84 -6.54 5.18 -11.17
N LYS A 85 -7.55 5.83 -10.60
CA LYS A 85 -7.39 7.05 -9.78
C LYS A 85 -7.05 6.82 -8.30
N ARG A 86 -7.24 5.60 -7.79
CA ARG A 86 -7.21 5.32 -6.33
C ARG A 86 -5.90 5.74 -5.64
N HIS A 87 -4.77 5.55 -6.31
CA HIS A 87 -3.46 5.93 -5.80
C HIS A 87 -3.33 7.45 -5.51
N LEU A 88 -4.09 8.28 -6.21
CA LEU A 88 -4.08 9.74 -6.03
C LEU A 88 -4.79 10.15 -4.73
N LYS A 89 -5.73 9.35 -4.21
CA LYS A 89 -6.47 9.68 -2.98
C LYS A 89 -5.55 9.80 -1.77
N VAL A 90 -4.45 9.03 -1.76
CA VAL A 90 -3.47 8.97 -0.67
C VAL A 90 -2.53 10.18 -0.66
N THR A 91 -2.52 11.00 -1.72
CA THR A 91 -1.58 12.13 -1.84
C THR A 91 -1.97 13.35 -1.00
N GLY A 92 -3.26 13.57 -0.75
CA GLY A 92 -3.77 14.73 -0.02
C GLY A 92 -4.53 14.36 1.25
N ASP A 93 -4.72 15.34 2.14
CA ASP A 93 -5.56 15.17 3.32
C ASP A 93 -7.06 14.99 2.94
N LEU A 94 -7.88 14.68 3.92
CA LEU A 94 -9.33 14.57 3.79
C LEU A 94 -9.91 15.83 3.13
N GLY A 95 -10.76 15.63 2.11
CA GLY A 95 -11.38 16.72 1.35
C GLY A 95 -10.46 17.45 0.37
N ARG A 96 -9.13 17.22 0.37
CA ARG A 96 -8.22 17.86 -0.59
C ARG A 96 -8.28 17.24 -1.97
N VAL A 97 -8.33 15.91 -2.05
CA VAL A 97 -8.42 15.21 -3.34
C VAL A 97 -9.87 14.79 -3.58
N VAL A 98 -10.51 15.43 -4.57
CA VAL A 98 -11.91 15.22 -4.96
C VAL A 98 -11.96 14.56 -6.33
N PHE A 99 -12.75 13.50 -6.48
CA PHE A 99 -12.90 12.79 -7.74
C PHE A 99 -14.23 13.14 -8.40
N ILE A 100 -14.20 13.41 -9.71
CA ILE A 100 -15.39 13.67 -10.51
C ILE A 100 -15.32 12.79 -11.75
N GLU A 101 -16.37 12.03 -12.03
CA GLU A 101 -16.46 11.25 -13.25
C GLU A 101 -16.70 12.20 -14.44
N HIS A 102 -15.95 12.00 -15.53
CA HIS A 102 -16.10 12.82 -16.72
C HIS A 102 -15.83 12.03 -18.01
N ASP A 103 -16.38 12.53 -19.10
CA ASP A 103 -16.07 12.11 -20.46
C ASP A 103 -15.82 13.36 -21.32
N LEU A 104 -14.84 13.30 -22.23
CA LEU A 104 -14.54 14.39 -23.16
C LEU A 104 -15.72 14.72 -24.07
N ARG A 105 -16.59 13.76 -24.35
CA ARG A 105 -17.78 13.97 -25.19
C ARG A 105 -18.94 14.63 -24.44
N ASN A 106 -18.88 14.63 -23.11
CA ASN A 106 -19.94 15.14 -22.26
C ASN A 106 -19.54 16.52 -21.70
N THR A 107 -19.89 17.58 -22.43
CA THR A 107 -19.60 18.97 -22.04
C THR A 107 -20.10 19.31 -20.62
N PRO A 108 -21.33 18.95 -20.19
CA PRO A 108 -21.77 19.13 -18.80
C PRO A 108 -20.81 18.55 -17.74
N SER A 109 -20.18 17.39 -18.01
CA SER A 109 -19.24 16.78 -17.06
C SER A 109 -17.91 17.55 -16.95
N ILE A 110 -17.45 18.11 -18.07
CA ILE A 110 -16.27 18.99 -18.11
C ILE A 110 -16.59 20.28 -17.35
N GLU A 111 -17.73 20.89 -17.62
CA GLU A 111 -18.19 22.09 -16.93
C GLU A 111 -18.32 21.89 -15.41
N ALA A 112 -18.89 20.76 -14.98
CA ALA A 112 -19.00 20.42 -13.57
C ALA A 112 -17.63 20.30 -12.89
N SER A 113 -16.62 19.81 -13.61
CA SER A 113 -15.25 19.71 -13.11
C SER A 113 -14.59 21.08 -12.94
N VAL A 114 -14.85 22.01 -13.87
CA VAL A 114 -14.13 23.29 -13.92
C VAL A 114 -14.78 24.38 -13.06
N ARG A 115 -16.09 24.30 -12.78
CA ARG A 115 -16.92 25.35 -12.15
C ARG A 115 -16.34 26.11 -10.94
N HIS A 116 -15.56 25.44 -10.09
CA HIS A 116 -15.02 26.03 -8.85
C HIS A 116 -13.48 26.09 -8.84
N SER A 117 -12.84 25.95 -10.01
CA SER A 117 -11.39 25.91 -10.13
C SER A 117 -10.81 27.29 -10.31
N ASP A 118 -9.77 27.62 -9.55
CA ASP A 118 -8.95 28.80 -9.77
C ASP A 118 -7.94 28.55 -10.90
N ALA A 119 -7.48 27.29 -11.06
CA ALA A 119 -6.64 26.89 -12.18
C ALA A 119 -7.00 25.52 -12.74
N VAL A 120 -6.71 25.34 -14.03
CA VAL A 120 -6.95 24.09 -14.76
C VAL A 120 -5.68 23.65 -15.48
N PHE A 121 -5.27 22.42 -15.22
CA PHE A 121 -4.22 21.73 -15.96
C PHE A 121 -4.84 20.75 -16.96
N ASN A 122 -4.44 20.85 -18.22
CA ASN A 122 -4.81 19.87 -19.25
C ASN A 122 -3.60 19.00 -19.60
N LEU A 123 -3.59 17.77 -19.09
CA LEU A 123 -2.59 16.74 -19.36
C LEU A 123 -3.17 15.60 -20.22
N ILE A 124 -4.32 15.82 -20.87
CA ILE A 124 -4.94 14.78 -21.69
C ILE A 124 -4.11 14.56 -22.95
N GLY A 125 -3.73 13.31 -23.16
CA GLY A 125 -3.09 12.88 -24.39
C GLY A 125 -2.96 11.37 -24.48
N ARG A 126 -2.89 10.88 -25.72
CA ARG A 126 -2.58 9.51 -26.09
C ARG A 126 -1.66 9.53 -27.29
N ASP A 127 -0.71 8.60 -27.30
CA ASP A 127 0.33 8.52 -28.32
C ASP A 127 -0.12 7.73 -29.57
N TYR A 128 -1.28 7.07 -29.46
CA TYR A 128 -1.88 6.21 -30.46
C TYR A 128 -3.40 6.44 -30.54
N PRO A 129 -4.01 6.30 -31.72
CA PRO A 129 -5.46 6.37 -31.87
C PRO A 129 -6.12 5.13 -31.27
N THR A 130 -7.25 5.33 -30.59
CA THR A 130 -8.06 4.25 -30.01
C THR A 130 -9.30 3.99 -30.88
N LYS A 131 -9.99 2.87 -30.68
CA LYS A 131 -11.21 2.55 -31.44
C LYS A 131 -12.31 3.61 -31.29
N ASN A 132 -12.44 4.17 -30.09
CA ASN A 132 -13.51 5.12 -29.78
C ASN A 132 -13.08 6.57 -30.00
N PHE A 133 -11.79 6.89 -29.89
CA PHE A 133 -11.28 8.26 -29.98
C PHE A 133 -10.10 8.34 -30.94
N SER A 134 -10.22 9.23 -31.93
CA SER A 134 -9.13 9.62 -32.83
C SER A 134 -8.12 10.54 -32.12
N LEU A 135 -6.94 10.76 -32.70
CA LEU A 135 -5.97 11.72 -32.14
C LEU A 135 -6.50 13.16 -32.20
N GLU A 136 -7.21 13.51 -33.28
CA GLU A 136 -7.85 14.82 -33.45
C GLU A 136 -8.94 15.05 -32.37
N ASP A 137 -9.80 14.05 -32.11
CA ASP A 137 -10.87 14.14 -31.11
C ASP A 137 -10.29 14.42 -29.71
N VAL A 138 -9.16 13.78 -29.38
CA VAL A 138 -8.55 13.89 -28.04
C VAL A 138 -7.76 15.18 -27.91
N HIS A 139 -6.94 15.52 -28.91
CA HIS A 139 -6.01 16.64 -28.80
C HIS A 139 -6.65 17.97 -29.15
N VAL A 140 -7.40 18.04 -30.26
CA VAL A 140 -7.97 19.30 -30.75
C VAL A 140 -9.33 19.53 -30.12
N GLU A 141 -10.31 18.68 -30.45
CA GLU A 141 -11.70 18.85 -30.02
C GLU A 141 -11.85 18.73 -28.49
N GLY A 142 -11.07 17.85 -27.87
CA GLY A 142 -10.99 17.73 -26.41
C GLY A 142 -10.44 18.96 -25.72
N THR A 143 -9.41 19.58 -26.29
CA THR A 143 -8.82 20.82 -25.75
C THR A 143 -9.78 21.99 -25.94
N GLU A 144 -10.40 22.09 -27.12
CA GLU A 144 -11.42 23.11 -27.42
C GLU A 144 -12.52 23.14 -26.36
N ARG A 145 -13.16 21.99 -26.09
CA ARG A 145 -14.23 21.88 -25.08
C ARG A 145 -13.78 22.26 -23.67
N ILE A 146 -12.55 21.89 -23.29
CA ILE A 146 -12.01 22.25 -21.97
C ILE A 146 -11.76 23.75 -21.89
N VAL A 147 -11.18 24.35 -22.93
CA VAL A 147 -10.89 25.78 -22.96
C VAL A 147 -12.17 26.60 -23.01
N GLU A 148 -13.19 26.17 -23.75
CA GLU A 148 -14.52 26.79 -23.71
C GLU A 148 -15.11 26.79 -22.30
N ALA A 149 -15.01 25.68 -21.55
CA ALA A 149 -15.45 25.61 -20.17
C ALA A 149 -14.63 26.52 -19.24
N VAL A 150 -13.31 26.59 -19.43
CA VAL A 150 -12.40 27.49 -18.71
C VAL A 150 -12.79 28.95 -18.94
N CYS A 151 -13.07 29.34 -20.18
CA CYS A 151 -13.52 30.69 -20.53
C CYS A 151 -14.91 30.98 -19.95
N LYS A 152 -15.84 30.02 -19.99
CA LYS A 152 -17.21 30.18 -19.49
C LYS A 152 -17.26 30.46 -17.98
N TYR A 153 -16.39 29.82 -17.20
CA TYR A 153 -16.32 29.99 -15.74
C TYR A 153 -15.23 30.98 -15.30
N ASP A 154 -14.57 31.67 -16.24
CA ASP A 154 -13.52 32.68 -16.00
C ASP A 154 -12.43 32.21 -15.02
N VAL A 155 -11.83 31.06 -15.34
CA VAL A 155 -10.72 30.50 -14.55
C VAL A 155 -9.48 31.41 -14.66
N ASP A 156 -8.76 31.61 -13.56
CA ASP A 156 -7.60 32.52 -13.52
C ASP A 156 -6.41 32.04 -14.35
N ARG A 157 -6.15 30.72 -14.32
CA ARG A 157 -4.98 30.13 -14.97
C ARG A 157 -5.32 28.83 -15.70
N TYR A 158 -4.95 28.77 -16.98
CA TYR A 158 -5.04 27.56 -17.77
C TYR A 158 -3.66 27.15 -18.29
N ILE A 159 -3.25 25.93 -17.92
CA ILE A 159 -1.95 25.35 -18.27
C ILE A 159 -2.19 24.15 -19.18
N HIS A 160 -1.78 24.26 -20.43
CA HIS A 160 -1.93 23.20 -21.43
C HIS A 160 -0.60 22.48 -21.65
N VAL A 161 -0.59 21.16 -21.39
CA VAL A 161 0.59 20.33 -21.66
C VAL A 161 0.47 19.66 -23.03
N SER A 162 1.34 20.11 -23.92
CA SER A 162 1.47 19.60 -25.28
C SER A 162 2.59 18.56 -25.34
N SER A 163 3.32 18.49 -26.46
CA SER A 163 4.52 17.67 -26.65
C SER A 163 5.63 18.53 -27.23
N HIS A 164 6.88 18.13 -27.02
CA HIS A 164 7.98 18.57 -27.88
C HIS A 164 7.68 18.35 -29.37
N SER A 165 8.29 19.16 -30.23
CA SER A 165 8.13 19.11 -31.69
C SER A 165 6.68 19.25 -32.20
N ALA A 166 5.75 19.77 -31.38
CA ALA A 166 4.38 20.05 -31.79
C ALA A 166 4.35 21.12 -32.90
N ASN A 167 3.77 20.78 -34.04
CA ASN A 167 3.67 21.66 -35.21
C ASN A 167 2.50 21.22 -36.08
N SER A 168 1.58 22.13 -36.39
CA SER A 168 0.37 21.90 -37.20
C SER A 168 0.62 21.45 -38.65
N GLN A 169 1.86 21.51 -39.13
CA GLN A 169 2.27 21.03 -40.45
C GLN A 169 3.19 19.80 -40.41
N SER A 170 3.37 19.18 -39.24
CA SER A 170 4.22 17.99 -39.10
C SER A 170 3.68 16.79 -39.89
N VAL A 171 4.59 15.90 -40.31
CA VAL A 171 4.27 14.65 -41.01
C VAL A 171 3.57 13.66 -40.07
N SER A 172 3.95 13.64 -38.80
CA SER A 172 3.30 12.84 -37.76
C SER A 172 1.94 13.44 -37.40
N GLU A 173 0.92 12.59 -37.34
CA GLU A 173 -0.43 12.97 -36.95
C GLU A 173 -0.48 13.46 -35.49
N PHE A 174 0.29 12.83 -34.59
CA PHE A 174 0.37 13.24 -33.19
C PHE A 174 0.94 14.65 -33.02
N TYR A 175 2.10 14.96 -33.64
CA TYR A 175 2.68 16.30 -33.55
C TYR A 175 1.81 17.36 -34.23
N ARG A 176 1.13 16.98 -35.33
CA ARG A 176 0.18 17.84 -36.04
C ARG A 176 -1.02 18.22 -35.18
N THR A 177 -1.66 17.23 -34.57
CA THR A 177 -2.85 17.43 -33.73
C THR A 177 -2.50 18.17 -32.43
N LYS A 178 -1.33 17.90 -31.83
CA LYS A 178 -0.81 18.70 -30.70
C LYS A 178 -0.52 20.15 -31.07
N GLY A 179 0.10 20.42 -32.23
CA GLY A 179 0.33 21.78 -32.70
C GLY A 179 -0.98 22.55 -32.94
N ARG A 180 -1.99 21.92 -33.55
CA ARG A 180 -3.32 22.52 -33.73
C ARG A 180 -4.03 22.75 -32.39
N ALA A 181 -3.88 21.86 -31.41
CA ALA A 181 -4.42 22.04 -30.07
C ALA A 181 -3.84 23.27 -29.37
N GLU A 182 -2.53 23.53 -29.53
CA GLU A 182 -1.89 24.74 -29.02
C GLU A 182 -2.44 26.02 -29.65
N GLU A 183 -2.65 26.01 -30.97
CA GLU A 183 -3.26 27.12 -31.71
C GLU A 183 -4.68 27.41 -31.21
N VAL A 184 -5.53 26.37 -31.10
CA VAL A 184 -6.91 26.50 -30.62
C VAL A 184 -6.96 27.00 -29.18
N ALA A 185 -6.12 26.45 -28.30
CA ALA A 185 -6.06 26.88 -26.91
C ALA A 185 -5.68 28.37 -26.79
N ARG A 186 -4.71 28.83 -27.58
CA ARG A 186 -4.30 30.24 -27.59
C ARG A 186 -5.36 31.17 -28.21
N GLN A 187 -6.08 30.71 -29.24
CA GLN A 187 -7.14 31.47 -29.88
C GLN A 187 -8.31 31.72 -28.95
N LEU A 188 -8.73 30.69 -28.20
CA LEU A 188 -9.86 30.79 -27.27
C LEU A 188 -9.48 31.45 -25.94
N PHE A 189 -8.28 31.17 -25.43
CA PHE A 189 -7.78 31.74 -24.18
C PHE A 189 -6.34 32.25 -24.38
N PRO A 190 -6.13 33.54 -24.74
CA PRO A 190 -4.81 34.08 -25.07
C PRO A 190 -3.78 33.99 -23.94
N GLU A 191 -4.23 34.01 -22.69
CA GLU A 191 -3.39 33.89 -21.49
C GLU A 191 -2.94 32.44 -21.21
N THR A 192 -3.26 31.48 -22.09
CA THR A 192 -2.86 30.07 -21.94
C THR A 192 -1.34 29.94 -21.84
N THR A 193 -0.87 29.30 -20.78
CA THR A 193 0.52 28.85 -20.68
C THR A 193 0.65 27.48 -21.32
N ILE A 194 1.51 27.38 -22.32
CA ILE A 194 1.76 26.12 -23.05
C ILE A 194 3.06 25.51 -22.55
N VAL A 195 3.03 24.24 -22.18
CA VAL A 195 4.21 23.50 -21.73
C VAL A 195 4.44 22.31 -22.65
N ARG A 196 5.61 22.27 -23.29
CA ARG A 196 6.05 21.23 -24.21
C ARG A 196 7.18 20.43 -23.56
N PRO A 197 6.85 19.34 -22.85
CA PRO A 197 7.88 18.44 -22.32
C PRO A 197 8.49 17.60 -23.44
N ALA A 198 9.80 17.40 -23.35
CA ALA A 198 10.50 16.35 -24.08
C ALA A 198 10.10 14.95 -23.56
N PRO A 199 10.53 13.84 -24.20
CA PRO A 199 10.21 12.49 -23.73
C PRO A 199 10.55 12.31 -22.24
N ILE A 200 9.52 12.01 -21.45
CA ILE A 200 9.62 12.00 -20.00
C ILE A 200 10.01 10.60 -19.52
N PHE A 201 11.03 10.50 -18.66
CA PHE A 201 11.40 9.23 -17.99
C PHE A 201 11.04 9.21 -16.50
N GLY A 202 10.80 8.02 -15.95
CA GLY A 202 10.37 7.79 -14.57
C GLY A 202 9.77 6.41 -14.31
N PHE A 203 9.12 6.23 -13.15
CA PHE A 203 8.56 4.93 -12.71
C PHE A 203 7.40 4.40 -13.56
N GLU A 204 6.80 5.24 -14.40
CA GLU A 204 5.65 4.90 -15.24
C GLU A 204 5.82 5.39 -16.67
N ASP A 205 7.08 5.50 -17.10
CA ASP A 205 7.38 5.99 -18.44
C ASP A 205 7.06 4.99 -19.55
N ASN A 206 6.91 5.51 -20.75
CA ASN A 206 6.86 4.74 -21.99
C ASN A 206 8.22 4.78 -22.72
N LEU A 207 9.32 5.08 -22.01
CA LEU A 207 10.67 5.22 -22.56
C LEU A 207 11.60 4.13 -22.02
N LEU A 208 12.07 4.26 -20.76
CA LEU A 208 12.98 3.30 -20.14
C LEU A 208 12.32 1.95 -19.89
N LEU A 209 11.10 1.95 -19.36
CA LEU A 209 10.34 0.72 -19.06
C LEU A 209 9.93 -0.01 -20.35
N LYS A 210 9.59 0.74 -21.40
CA LYS A 210 9.31 0.18 -22.73
C LYS A 210 10.55 -0.51 -23.31
N LEU A 211 11.73 0.10 -23.17
CA LEU A 211 13.01 -0.49 -23.59
C LEU A 211 13.42 -1.70 -22.76
N ALA A 212 13.20 -1.68 -21.44
CA ALA A 212 13.53 -2.80 -20.55
C ALA A 212 12.57 -4.00 -20.74
N GLY A 213 11.35 -3.71 -21.21
CA GLY A 213 10.30 -4.67 -21.50
C GLY A 213 10.62 -5.62 -22.66
N VAL A 214 9.92 -6.76 -22.69
CA VAL A 214 10.09 -7.78 -23.75
C VAL A 214 9.41 -7.42 -25.07
N THR A 215 8.54 -6.41 -25.06
CA THR A 215 7.67 -6.04 -26.19
C THR A 215 8.36 -5.16 -27.23
N ASN A 216 9.48 -4.51 -26.89
CA ASN A 216 10.18 -3.59 -27.79
C ASN A 216 11.18 -4.29 -28.71
N LEU A 217 10.68 -5.08 -29.67
CA LEU A 217 11.50 -5.88 -30.58
C LEU A 217 11.76 -5.21 -31.94
N PHE A 218 10.84 -4.36 -32.39
CA PHE A 218 10.82 -3.83 -33.75
C PHE A 218 10.99 -2.32 -33.77
N THR A 219 11.89 -1.85 -34.63
CA THR A 219 12.05 -0.43 -34.98
C THR A 219 12.20 -0.33 -36.51
N SER A 220 12.08 0.87 -37.05
CA SER A 220 12.23 1.14 -38.49
C SER A 220 13.43 2.02 -38.82
N ASN A 221 13.87 2.85 -37.88
CA ASN A 221 14.97 3.80 -38.06
C ASN A 221 16.30 3.41 -37.40
N ASN A 222 16.54 2.12 -37.11
CA ASN A 222 17.73 1.67 -36.37
C ASN A 222 17.97 2.46 -35.05
N MET A 223 16.90 2.93 -34.39
CA MET A 223 16.99 3.74 -33.16
C MET A 223 17.85 5.02 -33.28
N GLN A 224 17.92 5.62 -34.46
CA GLN A 224 18.74 6.82 -34.70
C GLN A 224 18.07 8.13 -34.27
N GLU A 225 16.79 8.11 -33.90
CA GLU A 225 16.03 9.25 -33.39
C GLU A 225 16.77 9.92 -32.22
N LYS A 226 16.85 11.26 -32.22
CA LYS A 226 17.54 12.00 -31.16
C LYS A 226 16.64 13.01 -30.45
N PHE A 227 16.67 12.96 -29.13
CA PHE A 227 15.90 13.86 -28.25
C PHE A 227 16.62 14.10 -26.92
N TYR A 228 16.06 14.99 -26.11
CA TYR A 228 16.58 15.43 -24.81
C TYR A 228 15.66 14.92 -23.69
N PRO A 229 15.83 13.67 -23.23
CA PRO A 229 14.94 13.06 -22.26
C PRO A 229 14.93 13.86 -20.95
N VAL A 230 13.75 14.01 -20.35
CA VAL A 230 13.53 14.85 -19.16
C VAL A 230 12.93 14.04 -18.02
N HIS A 231 13.30 14.38 -16.80
CA HIS A 231 12.82 13.68 -15.62
C HIS A 231 11.39 14.09 -15.23
N SER A 232 10.54 13.10 -14.93
CA SER A 232 9.14 13.35 -14.55
C SER A 232 8.94 14.24 -13.32
N ILE A 233 9.82 14.15 -12.32
CA ILE A 233 9.71 14.95 -11.08
C ILE A 233 10.08 16.42 -11.34
N ASP A 234 11.05 16.66 -12.23
CA ASP A 234 11.48 17.99 -12.64
C ASP A 234 10.42 18.70 -13.48
N VAL A 235 9.77 17.99 -14.40
CA VAL A 235 8.61 18.53 -15.14
C VAL A 235 7.47 18.87 -14.18
N GLY A 236 7.19 18.00 -13.19
CA GLY A 236 6.22 18.28 -12.14
C GLY A 236 6.57 19.53 -11.31
N ALA A 237 7.86 19.74 -11.00
CA ALA A 237 8.34 20.93 -10.30
C ALA A 237 8.20 22.20 -11.16
N ALA A 238 8.47 22.10 -12.46
CA ALA A 238 8.30 23.20 -13.40
C ALA A 238 6.82 23.62 -13.50
N LEU A 239 5.90 22.65 -13.63
CA LEU A 239 4.45 22.90 -13.63
C LEU A 239 3.96 23.57 -12.35
N GLU A 240 4.47 23.15 -11.21
CA GLU A 240 4.16 23.75 -9.90
C GLU A 240 4.65 25.21 -9.83
N LYS A 241 5.88 25.50 -10.28
CA LYS A 241 6.39 26.89 -10.33
C LYS A 241 5.59 27.76 -11.28
N ILE A 242 5.28 27.26 -12.48
CA ILE A 242 4.44 27.93 -13.48
C ILE A 242 3.06 28.26 -12.90
N PHE A 243 2.49 27.36 -12.11
CA PHE A 243 1.19 27.59 -11.49
C PHE A 243 1.19 28.76 -10.50
N TYR A 244 2.24 28.90 -9.69
CA TYR A 244 2.32 30.01 -8.72
C TYR A 244 2.83 31.32 -9.30
N ASP A 245 3.48 31.28 -10.45
CA ASP A 245 4.08 32.45 -11.09
C ASP A 245 3.13 33.10 -12.11
N ASP A 246 2.63 34.28 -11.78
CA ASP A 246 1.73 35.03 -12.64
C ASP A 246 2.39 35.58 -13.92
N THR A 247 3.71 35.67 -13.94
CA THR A 247 4.45 36.17 -15.11
C THR A 247 4.46 35.19 -16.28
N THR A 248 4.10 33.93 -16.04
CA THR A 248 4.12 32.85 -17.04
C THR A 248 2.87 32.77 -17.90
N ALA A 249 1.87 33.62 -17.64
CA ALA A 249 0.63 33.68 -18.44
C ALA A 249 0.95 34.02 -19.90
N GLY A 250 0.34 33.29 -20.84
CA GLY A 250 0.53 33.49 -22.29
C GLY A 250 1.90 33.07 -22.83
N GLN A 251 2.78 32.48 -22.00
CA GLN A 251 4.11 32.04 -22.45
C GLN A 251 4.11 30.58 -22.94
N THR A 252 5.15 30.22 -23.68
CA THR A 252 5.43 28.84 -24.11
C THR A 252 6.72 28.37 -23.43
N PHE A 253 6.68 27.21 -22.79
CA PHE A 253 7.84 26.57 -22.15
C PHE A 253 8.19 25.28 -22.88
N GLU A 254 9.44 25.15 -23.29
CA GLU A 254 10.02 23.90 -23.75
C GLU A 254 10.92 23.30 -22.66
N LEU A 255 10.44 22.19 -22.11
CA LEU A 255 11.08 21.51 -20.99
C LEU A 255 11.86 20.31 -21.51
N TYR A 256 13.15 20.52 -21.76
CA TYR A 256 14.07 19.51 -22.27
C TYR A 256 15.23 19.23 -21.29
N GLY A 257 15.77 18.01 -21.35
CA GLY A 257 16.88 17.58 -20.49
C GLY A 257 18.24 18.20 -20.85
N PRO A 258 19.26 18.03 -19.99
CA PRO A 258 20.54 18.70 -20.16
C PRO A 258 21.37 18.19 -21.37
N LYS A 259 21.15 16.93 -21.80
CA LYS A 259 21.96 16.27 -22.82
C LYS A 259 21.08 15.61 -23.89
N LYS A 260 21.56 15.68 -25.14
CA LYS A 260 20.96 15.00 -26.29
C LYS A 260 21.41 13.55 -26.32
N TYR A 261 20.45 12.64 -26.51
CA TYR A 261 20.69 11.21 -26.65
C TYR A 261 20.06 10.69 -27.94
N SER A 262 20.66 9.68 -28.55
CA SER A 262 19.94 8.82 -29.51
C SER A 262 19.17 7.73 -28.78
N MET A 263 18.12 7.22 -29.42
CA MET A 263 17.38 6.08 -28.87
C MET A 263 18.26 4.83 -28.70
N GLU A 264 19.25 4.64 -29.58
CA GLU A 264 20.28 3.60 -29.47
C GLU A 264 21.13 3.76 -28.21
N GLU A 265 21.62 4.97 -27.92
CA GLU A 265 22.41 5.26 -26.72
C GLU A 265 21.64 4.95 -25.44
N ILE A 266 20.34 5.30 -25.40
CA ILE A 266 19.47 4.99 -24.27
C ILE A 266 19.25 3.48 -24.17
N SER A 267 19.01 2.79 -25.28
CA SER A 267 18.83 1.33 -25.30
C SER A 267 20.06 0.59 -24.76
N VAL A 268 21.26 1.00 -25.18
CA VAL A 268 22.52 0.43 -24.70
C VAL A 268 22.72 0.71 -23.20
N MET A 269 22.31 1.89 -22.74
CA MET A 269 22.34 2.24 -21.31
C MET A 269 21.39 1.35 -20.50
N VAL A 270 20.16 1.15 -20.98
CA VAL A 270 19.17 0.25 -20.36
C VAL A 270 19.71 -1.17 -20.27
N ASP A 271 20.20 -1.73 -21.38
CA ASP A 271 20.77 -3.09 -21.44
C ASP A 271 21.93 -3.30 -20.47
N LYS A 272 22.75 -2.26 -20.29
CA LYS A 272 23.86 -2.24 -19.34
C LYS A 272 23.36 -2.29 -17.88
N GLU A 273 22.36 -1.49 -17.53
CA GLU A 273 21.80 -1.45 -16.17
C GLU A 273 21.06 -2.74 -15.79
N ILE A 274 20.29 -3.32 -16.73
CA ILE A 274 19.55 -4.57 -16.49
C ILE A 274 20.44 -5.81 -16.58
N TYR A 275 21.69 -5.67 -17.01
CA TYR A 275 22.64 -6.77 -17.30
C TYR A 275 22.09 -7.81 -18.29
N LYS A 276 21.41 -7.33 -19.34
CA LYS A 276 20.79 -8.20 -20.33
C LYS A 276 20.79 -7.51 -21.68
N GLN A 277 21.38 -8.16 -22.69
CA GLN A 277 21.33 -7.69 -24.06
C GLN A 277 19.98 -8.06 -24.68
N ARG A 278 19.24 -7.05 -25.14
CA ARG A 278 17.98 -7.24 -25.87
C ARG A 278 18.25 -7.26 -27.37
N ARG A 279 17.49 -8.09 -28.08
CA ARG A 279 17.56 -8.14 -29.54
C ARG A 279 16.59 -7.11 -30.10
N HIS A 280 17.12 -6.19 -30.91
CA HIS A 280 16.33 -5.25 -31.68
C HIS A 280 16.46 -5.58 -33.17
N ILE A 281 15.32 -5.66 -33.86
CA ILE A 281 15.26 -5.99 -35.28
C ILE A 281 14.74 -4.74 -36.00
N ASN A 282 15.51 -4.27 -36.97
CA ASN A 282 15.09 -3.18 -37.83
C ASN A 282 14.26 -3.71 -39.00
N VAL A 283 13.04 -3.22 -39.15
CA VAL A 283 12.10 -3.58 -40.21
C VAL A 283 11.83 -2.34 -41.06
N PRO A 284 11.89 -2.40 -42.40
CA PRO A 284 11.63 -1.24 -43.24
C PRO A 284 10.26 -0.59 -42.99
N LYS A 285 10.23 0.74 -42.98
CA LYS A 285 9.05 1.57 -42.74
C LYS A 285 7.82 1.17 -43.55
N ALA A 286 8.04 0.86 -44.83
CA ALA A 286 6.99 0.49 -45.77
C ALA A 286 6.25 -0.80 -45.36
N ILE A 287 6.89 -1.67 -44.56
CA ILE A 287 6.31 -2.91 -44.03
C ILE A 287 5.79 -2.66 -42.62
N LEU A 288 6.59 -2.03 -41.75
CA LEU A 288 6.24 -1.90 -40.33
C LEU A 288 5.03 -1.00 -40.10
N LYS A 289 4.91 0.11 -40.84
CA LYS A 289 3.81 1.08 -40.69
C LYS A 289 2.41 0.46 -40.94
N PRO A 290 2.13 -0.19 -42.10
CA PRO A 290 0.82 -0.80 -42.33
C PRO A 290 0.54 -1.96 -41.36
N VAL A 291 1.57 -2.73 -40.99
CA VAL A 291 1.42 -3.80 -39.98
C VAL A 291 1.02 -3.21 -38.63
N ALA A 292 1.68 -2.14 -38.18
CA ALA A 292 1.35 -1.44 -36.94
C ALA A 292 -0.09 -0.88 -36.97
N GLU A 293 -0.53 -0.34 -38.11
CA GLU A 293 -1.90 0.15 -38.28
C GLU A 293 -2.94 -0.97 -38.12
N ILE A 294 -2.70 -2.13 -38.74
CA ILE A 294 -3.59 -3.30 -38.65
C ILE A 294 -3.61 -3.84 -37.21
N LEU A 295 -2.44 -3.99 -36.59
CA LEU A 295 -2.32 -4.47 -35.22
C LEU A 295 -3.06 -3.57 -34.23
N ASN A 296 -2.91 -2.24 -34.34
CA ASN A 296 -3.60 -1.29 -33.47
C ASN A 296 -5.12 -1.31 -33.65
N LYS A 297 -5.63 -1.59 -34.85
CA LYS A 297 -7.08 -1.73 -35.10
C LYS A 297 -7.65 -3.03 -34.54
N PHE A 298 -6.90 -4.12 -34.60
CA PHE A 298 -7.41 -5.44 -34.23
C PHE A 298 -7.24 -5.74 -32.74
N LEU A 299 -6.06 -5.49 -32.18
CA LEU A 299 -5.75 -5.74 -30.78
C LEU A 299 -6.38 -4.68 -29.87
N TRP A 300 -6.77 -5.10 -28.67
CA TRP A 300 -7.34 -4.18 -27.66
C TRP A 300 -6.28 -3.60 -26.71
N TRP A 301 -5.10 -4.21 -26.63
CA TRP A 301 -3.95 -3.67 -25.90
C TRP A 301 -3.01 -2.93 -26.86
N HIS A 302 -2.31 -1.92 -26.33
CA HIS A 302 -1.35 -1.15 -27.11
C HIS A 302 -0.10 -1.97 -27.43
N THR A 303 0.36 -1.91 -28.68
CA THR A 303 1.59 -2.56 -29.16
C THR A 303 2.51 -1.55 -29.82
N LEU A 304 2.21 -1.20 -31.06
CA LEU A 304 2.93 -0.25 -31.90
C LEU A 304 1.89 0.44 -32.79
N SER A 305 1.98 1.76 -32.90
CA SER A 305 1.13 2.56 -33.77
C SER A 305 1.86 2.98 -35.04
N ALA A 306 1.10 3.18 -36.12
CA ALA A 306 1.66 3.66 -37.39
C ALA A 306 2.33 5.04 -37.25
N ASP A 307 1.83 5.87 -36.33
CA ASP A 307 2.38 7.19 -36.06
C ASP A 307 3.67 7.13 -35.23
N GLU A 308 3.80 6.20 -34.27
CA GLU A 308 5.08 5.97 -33.58
C GLU A 308 6.20 5.64 -34.58
N VAL A 309 5.93 4.81 -35.59
CA VAL A 309 6.89 4.47 -36.64
C VAL A 309 7.28 5.69 -37.49
N GLU A 310 6.37 6.66 -37.67
CA GLU A 310 6.70 7.93 -38.33
C GLU A 310 7.57 8.83 -37.43
N ARG A 311 7.25 8.88 -36.12
CA ARG A 311 7.98 9.69 -35.13
C ARG A 311 9.43 9.22 -34.94
N GLU A 312 9.72 7.93 -35.11
CA GLU A 312 11.11 7.41 -35.10
C GLU A 312 12.05 8.12 -36.09
N TYR A 313 11.53 8.77 -37.13
CA TYR A 313 12.32 9.49 -38.13
C TYR A 313 12.43 11.00 -37.86
N LEU A 314 11.83 11.49 -36.79
CA LEU A 314 11.74 12.91 -36.47
C LEU A 314 12.58 13.22 -35.24
N ASP A 315 13.75 13.83 -35.45
CA ASP A 315 14.54 14.37 -34.35
C ASP A 315 13.81 15.50 -33.63
N GLN A 316 14.06 15.64 -32.32
CA GLN A 316 13.54 16.75 -31.56
C GLN A 316 14.14 18.09 -32.05
N VAL A 317 13.24 19.03 -32.35
CA VAL A 317 13.59 20.42 -32.67
C VAL A 317 13.15 21.28 -31.49
N ILE A 318 14.06 22.14 -31.02
CA ILE A 318 13.80 23.07 -29.92
C ILE A 318 13.46 24.43 -30.52
N ASP A 319 12.37 25.03 -30.03
CA ASP A 319 11.96 26.39 -30.35
C ASP A 319 12.84 27.39 -29.59
N PRO A 320 13.64 28.22 -30.28
CA PRO A 320 14.52 29.19 -29.63
C PRO A 320 13.76 30.34 -28.93
N GLU A 321 12.49 30.57 -29.27
CA GLU A 321 11.68 31.63 -28.65
C GLU A 321 11.04 31.17 -27.33
N ALA A 322 10.93 29.86 -27.12
CA ALA A 322 10.32 29.30 -25.93
C ALA A 322 11.22 29.43 -24.69
N LYS A 323 10.56 29.55 -23.53
CA LYS A 323 11.20 29.54 -22.22
C LYS A 323 11.65 28.13 -21.84
N THR A 324 12.64 28.03 -20.96
CA THR A 324 13.27 26.74 -20.59
C THR A 324 13.30 26.55 -19.08
N PHE A 325 13.82 25.41 -18.61
CA PHE A 325 14.07 25.18 -17.18
C PHE A 325 14.92 26.27 -16.50
N LYS A 326 15.81 26.94 -17.26
CA LYS A 326 16.65 28.02 -16.75
C LYS A 326 15.84 29.23 -16.30
N ASP A 327 14.78 29.57 -17.05
CA ASP A 327 13.89 30.68 -16.69
C ASP A 327 13.10 30.40 -15.40
N LEU A 328 12.85 29.12 -15.11
CA LEU A 328 12.20 28.68 -13.88
C LEU A 328 13.17 28.45 -12.72
N GLY A 329 14.49 28.63 -12.92
CA GLY A 329 15.52 28.35 -11.93
C GLY A 329 15.51 26.90 -11.45
N ILE A 330 15.36 25.94 -12.37
CA ILE A 330 15.44 24.51 -12.11
C ILE A 330 16.61 23.94 -12.94
N GLU A 331 17.44 23.12 -12.30
CA GLU A 331 18.47 22.34 -13.00
C GLU A 331 17.96 20.91 -13.21
N PRO A 332 17.65 20.51 -14.45
CA PRO A 332 17.11 19.18 -14.70
C PRO A 332 18.18 18.11 -14.52
N GLY A 333 17.80 16.99 -13.92
CA GLY A 333 18.71 15.86 -13.76
C GLY A 333 18.93 15.07 -15.06
N ASP A 334 20.15 14.58 -15.29
CA ASP A 334 20.48 13.74 -16.45
C ASP A 334 20.03 12.28 -16.25
N ILE A 335 19.65 11.63 -17.35
CA ILE A 335 19.08 10.27 -17.38
C ILE A 335 20.01 9.23 -16.72
N ILE A 336 21.33 9.36 -16.92
CA ILE A 336 22.35 8.44 -16.40
C ILE A 336 22.29 8.32 -14.87
N ASN A 337 21.95 9.41 -14.18
CA ASN A 337 21.95 9.44 -12.72
C ASN A 337 20.76 8.68 -12.13
N PHE A 338 19.71 8.41 -12.91
CA PHE A 338 18.47 7.78 -12.42
C PHE A 338 18.19 6.41 -13.02
N THR A 339 18.89 6.00 -14.09
CA THR A 339 18.62 4.74 -14.79
C THR A 339 18.61 3.54 -13.86
N TYR A 340 19.59 3.44 -12.96
CA TYR A 340 19.65 2.36 -11.97
C TYR A 340 18.39 2.28 -11.10
N HIS A 341 17.94 3.42 -10.57
CA HIS A 341 16.80 3.49 -9.65
C HIS A 341 15.49 3.04 -10.31
N TYR A 342 15.29 3.36 -11.58
CA TYR A 342 14.08 2.96 -12.31
C TYR A 342 14.14 1.56 -12.90
N LEU A 343 15.33 1.08 -13.25
CA LEU A 343 15.53 -0.21 -13.93
C LEU A 343 15.87 -1.35 -12.99
N GLN A 344 16.10 -1.09 -11.70
CA GLN A 344 16.45 -2.11 -10.71
C GLN A 344 15.50 -3.32 -10.76
N GLY A 345 14.19 -3.09 -10.88
CA GLY A 345 13.18 -4.15 -10.94
C GLY A 345 13.28 -5.09 -12.15
N PHE A 346 13.97 -4.70 -13.23
CA PHE A 346 14.20 -5.54 -14.41
C PHE A 346 15.48 -6.37 -14.33
N ARG A 347 16.33 -6.12 -13.33
CA ARG A 347 17.58 -6.86 -13.11
C ARG A 347 17.25 -8.26 -12.61
N SER A 348 18.02 -9.26 -13.04
CA SER A 348 17.88 -10.63 -12.52
C SER A 348 18.33 -10.71 -11.07
N GLN A 349 17.66 -11.55 -10.25
CA GLN A 349 18.00 -11.81 -8.85
C GLN A 349 19.49 -12.14 -8.65
N ASN A 350 20.12 -12.79 -9.65
CA ASN A 350 21.54 -13.17 -9.64
C ASN A 350 22.50 -11.98 -9.46
N PHE A 351 22.04 -10.77 -9.74
CA PHE A 351 22.84 -9.55 -9.67
C PHE A 351 22.39 -8.61 -8.55
N TYR A 352 21.45 -9.01 -7.71
CA TYR A 352 21.17 -8.26 -6.48
C TYR A 352 22.26 -8.57 -5.47
N ASP A 353 22.91 -7.52 -4.98
CA ASP A 353 23.81 -7.67 -3.85
C ASP A 353 22.96 -7.98 -2.63
N LEU A 354 23.16 -9.17 -2.05
CA LEU A 354 22.63 -9.44 -0.73
C LEU A 354 23.30 -8.47 0.24
N PRO A 355 22.56 -7.93 1.23
CA PRO A 355 23.19 -7.16 2.29
C PRO A 355 24.31 -8.02 2.91
N PRO A 356 25.44 -7.41 3.29
CA PRO A 356 26.53 -8.16 3.88
C PRO A 356 26.01 -8.89 5.12
N ALA A 357 26.25 -10.20 5.19
CA ALA A 357 25.78 -11.02 6.31
C ALA A 357 26.30 -10.45 7.64
N THR A 358 25.38 -10.25 8.57
CA THR A 358 25.67 -9.77 9.93
C THR A 358 26.53 -10.80 10.68
N GLU A 359 27.23 -10.36 11.72
CA GLU A 359 28.06 -11.28 12.53
C GLU A 359 27.23 -12.39 13.20
N LYS A 360 25.97 -12.07 13.55
CA LYS A 360 25.01 -13.04 14.10
C LYS A 360 24.65 -14.10 13.07
N GLU A 361 24.29 -13.71 11.85
CA GLU A 361 24.01 -14.63 10.74
C GLU A 361 25.22 -15.50 10.42
N LYS A 362 26.43 -14.91 10.36
CA LYS A 362 27.69 -15.67 10.17
C LYS A 362 27.94 -16.67 11.31
N ARG A 363 27.54 -16.37 12.55
CA ARG A 363 27.67 -17.28 13.69
C ARG A 363 26.62 -18.39 13.66
N GLU A 364 25.41 -18.09 13.18
CA GLU A 364 24.33 -19.07 13.00
C GLU A 364 24.59 -19.98 11.81
N GLU A 365 25.07 -19.46 10.69
CA GLU A 365 25.47 -20.21 9.51
C GLU A 365 26.54 -21.27 9.83
N LYS A 366 27.47 -20.94 10.74
CA LYS A 366 28.48 -21.90 11.27
C LYS A 366 27.88 -23.06 12.08
N LYS A 367 26.63 -22.96 12.55
CA LYS A 367 25.96 -24.05 13.29
C LYS A 367 25.42 -25.13 12.36
N TYR A 368 25.19 -24.80 11.09
CA TYR A 368 24.62 -25.72 10.11
C TYR A 368 25.71 -26.41 9.30
N ILE A 369 25.48 -27.69 9.03
CA ILE A 369 26.31 -28.48 8.13
C ILE A 369 25.76 -28.25 6.71
N HIS A 370 26.52 -27.56 5.86
CA HIS A 370 26.10 -27.19 4.50
C HIS A 370 26.29 -28.31 3.47
N VAL A 371 27.04 -29.36 3.83
CA VAL A 371 27.32 -30.51 2.99
C VAL A 371 27.08 -31.76 3.81
N LEU A 372 26.07 -32.55 3.44
CA LEU A 372 25.88 -33.87 4.00
C LEU A 372 26.95 -34.79 3.39
N ASP A 373 27.77 -35.43 4.24
CA ASP A 373 28.70 -36.45 3.77
C ASP A 373 27.88 -37.62 3.20
N GLU A 374 28.09 -37.97 1.93
CA GLU A 374 27.63 -39.25 1.39
C GLU A 374 28.45 -40.36 2.07
N PHE A 375 27.89 -40.95 3.13
CA PHE A 375 28.46 -42.13 3.75
C PHE A 375 28.43 -43.29 2.75
N LYS A 376 29.59 -43.67 2.21
CA LYS A 376 29.84 -45.07 1.85
C LYS A 376 29.84 -45.88 3.15
N GLU A 377 28.77 -46.62 3.41
CA GLU A 377 28.73 -47.59 4.51
C GLU A 377 29.73 -48.71 4.22
N ASP A 378 30.85 -48.72 4.95
CA ASP A 378 31.65 -49.93 5.15
C ASP A 378 30.94 -50.81 6.19
N PRO A 379 30.50 -52.04 5.85
CA PRO A 379 29.58 -52.83 6.69
C PRO A 379 30.21 -53.46 7.96
N ALA A 380 31.40 -53.01 8.39
CA ALA A 380 32.21 -53.75 9.36
C ALA A 380 32.62 -52.99 10.64
N LYS A 381 32.10 -51.79 10.94
CA LYS A 381 32.44 -51.10 12.21
C LYS A 381 31.24 -50.41 12.88
N PRO A 382 31.05 -50.57 14.20
CA PRO A 382 30.04 -49.83 14.95
C PRO A 382 30.50 -48.37 15.16
N SER A 383 29.54 -47.45 15.03
CA SER A 383 29.74 -46.00 14.94
C SER A 383 30.18 -45.35 16.26
N HIS A 384 31.44 -44.92 16.33
CA HIS A 384 31.84 -43.79 17.17
C HIS A 384 31.81 -42.52 16.30
N LYS A 385 30.92 -41.57 16.61
CA LYS A 385 30.87 -40.25 15.96
C LYS A 385 32.08 -39.42 16.42
N THR A 386 33.18 -39.50 15.67
CA THR A 386 34.32 -38.58 15.80
C THR A 386 34.12 -37.46 14.78
N PHE A 387 33.97 -36.22 15.26
CA PHE A 387 33.90 -35.04 14.41
C PHE A 387 35.27 -34.77 13.77
N TYR A 388 35.38 -34.90 12.44
CA TYR A 388 36.55 -34.42 11.69
C TYR A 388 36.19 -33.16 10.91
N ARG A 389 37.04 -32.15 11.05
CA ARG A 389 37.02 -30.91 10.27
C ARG A 389 37.63 -31.19 8.90
N ILE A 390 36.81 -31.17 7.85
CA ILE A 390 37.29 -31.18 6.46
C ILE A 390 37.22 -29.73 5.96
N GLU A 391 38.38 -29.16 5.61
CA GLU A 391 38.44 -27.86 4.93
C GLU A 391 37.95 -28.02 3.49
N ALA A 392 36.87 -27.34 3.13
CA ALA A 392 36.39 -27.30 1.76
C ALA A 392 37.36 -26.48 0.87
N PRO A 393 37.69 -26.94 -0.35
CA PRO A 393 38.52 -26.18 -1.26
C PRO A 393 37.75 -24.95 -1.78
N SER A 394 38.47 -23.84 -1.89
CA SER A 394 37.94 -22.54 -2.31
C SER A 394 37.22 -22.61 -3.67
N LEU A 395 35.94 -22.20 -3.70
CA LEU A 395 35.26 -21.81 -4.93
C LEU A 395 35.82 -20.47 -5.45
N ARG A 396 37.04 -20.51 -5.98
CA ARG A 396 37.54 -19.52 -6.92
C ARG A 396 36.97 -19.85 -8.29
N ASN A 397 35.93 -19.12 -8.69
CA ASN A 397 35.75 -18.64 -10.07
C ASN A 397 34.47 -17.78 -10.13
N ARG A 398 34.56 -16.58 -9.56
CA ARG A 398 33.84 -15.41 -10.07
C ARG A 398 34.88 -14.51 -10.73
N PRO A 399 34.65 -13.94 -11.92
CA PRO A 399 35.57 -12.96 -12.47
C PRO A 399 35.50 -11.70 -11.59
N CYS A 400 36.49 -11.54 -10.70
CA CYS A 400 36.73 -10.27 -10.02
C CYS A 400 37.20 -9.25 -11.05
N ILE A 401 36.35 -8.27 -11.35
CA ILE A 401 36.80 -7.05 -12.03
C ILE A 401 37.70 -6.31 -11.04
N LYS A 402 38.96 -6.11 -11.42
CA LYS A 402 39.89 -5.25 -10.69
C LYS A 402 39.33 -3.82 -10.74
N THR A 403 38.81 -3.32 -9.65
CA THR A 403 38.67 -1.89 -9.43
C THR A 403 40.07 -1.31 -9.23
N GLU A 404 40.56 -0.57 -10.22
CA GLU A 404 41.68 0.33 -10.01
C GLU A 404 41.28 1.35 -8.95
N ASN A 405 42.13 1.49 -7.93
CA ASN A 405 41.98 2.50 -6.89
C ASN A 405 42.11 3.89 -7.50
N ILE A 406 40.99 4.49 -7.89
CA ILE A 406 40.90 5.93 -8.04
C ILE A 406 40.95 6.51 -6.63
N ARG A 407 42.12 7.04 -6.24
CA ARG A 407 42.28 7.84 -5.03
C ARG A 407 41.41 9.09 -5.19
N PHE A 408 40.29 9.13 -4.49
CA PHE A 408 39.63 10.39 -4.20
C PHE A 408 40.51 11.19 -3.23
N ASN A 409 40.71 12.45 -3.56
CA ASN A 409 41.58 13.37 -2.86
C ASN A 409 40.77 13.94 -1.68
N ASP A 410 41.02 13.47 -0.46
CA ASP A 410 40.37 13.92 0.78
C ASP A 410 40.82 15.33 1.18
N SER A 411 40.42 16.33 0.40
CA SER A 411 40.65 17.74 0.69
C SER A 411 39.43 18.59 0.32
N ILE A 412 38.31 18.30 0.99
CA ILE A 412 37.22 19.27 1.18
C ILE A 412 36.92 19.27 2.69
N PRO A 413 37.14 20.39 3.42
CA PRO A 413 36.81 20.46 4.83
C PRO A 413 35.30 20.67 4.98
N MET A 414 34.57 19.61 5.34
CA MET A 414 33.26 19.75 5.97
C MET A 414 33.46 19.69 7.47
N SER A 415 33.44 20.86 8.12
CA SER A 415 33.31 20.96 9.58
C SER A 415 31.87 20.64 9.96
N PHE A 416 31.64 19.41 10.40
CA PHE A 416 30.49 19.04 11.22
C PHE A 416 31.04 18.50 12.54
N ASP A 417 31.58 19.40 13.36
CA ASP A 417 31.67 19.16 14.80
C ASP A 417 30.34 19.64 15.37
N ASP A 418 29.46 18.70 15.69
CA ASP A 418 28.44 18.75 16.74
C ASP A 418 27.74 17.37 16.76
N GLU A 419 28.44 16.37 17.30
CA GLU A 419 27.81 15.10 17.69
C GLU A 419 26.98 15.31 18.96
N GLU A 420 25.71 15.70 18.81
CA GLU A 420 24.71 15.32 19.82
C GLU A 420 24.10 13.97 19.40
N PRO A 421 24.19 12.92 20.24
CA PRO A 421 23.55 11.65 19.95
C PRO A 421 22.04 11.85 19.85
N ILE A 422 21.43 11.33 18.79
CA ILE A 422 19.97 11.36 18.59
C ILE A 422 19.31 10.71 19.81
N SER A 423 18.75 11.54 20.69
CA SER A 423 18.04 11.12 21.88
C SER A 423 16.54 11.24 21.63
N LEU A 424 15.79 10.24 22.10
CA LEU A 424 14.33 10.30 22.10
C LEU A 424 13.89 11.49 22.96
N SER A 425 12.86 12.22 22.50
CA SER A 425 12.30 13.32 23.30
C SER A 425 11.85 12.82 24.68
N SER A 426 11.84 13.69 25.68
CA SER A 426 11.39 13.35 27.04
C SER A 426 9.97 12.75 27.06
N HIS A 427 9.10 13.22 26.15
CA HIS A 427 7.76 12.67 25.96
C HIS A 427 7.78 11.25 25.37
N ALA A 428 8.68 10.97 24.43
CA ALA A 428 8.83 9.63 23.87
C ALA A 428 9.40 8.64 24.90
N LEU A 429 10.35 9.08 25.73
CA LEU A 429 10.88 8.29 26.84
C LEU A 429 9.82 7.99 27.91
N ALA A 430 8.98 8.98 28.24
CA ALA A 430 7.88 8.81 29.18
C ALA A 430 6.82 7.80 28.66
N ALA A 431 6.42 7.93 27.40
CA ALA A 431 5.48 6.99 26.77
C ALA A 431 6.06 5.56 26.69
N LEU A 432 7.37 5.43 26.46
CA LEU A 432 8.04 4.13 26.43
C LEU A 432 8.13 3.50 27.83
N ALA A 433 8.38 4.31 28.86
CA ALA A 433 8.37 3.84 30.25
C ALA A 433 6.97 3.44 30.72
N GLU A 434 5.93 4.19 30.33
CA GLU A 434 4.53 3.86 30.61
C GLU A 434 4.13 2.54 29.93
N PHE A 435 4.51 2.35 28.66
CA PHE A 435 4.29 1.10 27.92
C PHE A 435 4.98 -0.10 28.58
N HIS A 436 6.23 0.06 29.05
CA HIS A 436 6.94 -0.99 29.77
C HIS A 436 6.28 -1.31 31.13
N ALA A 437 5.82 -0.29 31.86
CA ALA A 437 5.13 -0.49 33.13
C ALA A 437 3.78 -1.21 32.96
N GLU A 438 3.03 -0.89 31.91
CA GLU A 438 1.79 -1.57 31.55
C GLU A 438 2.06 -3.05 31.18
N LYS A 439 3.11 -3.31 30.40
CA LYS A 439 3.54 -4.67 30.04
C LYS A 439 3.93 -5.49 31.28
N ASP A 440 4.74 -4.93 32.18
CA ASP A 440 5.18 -5.61 33.40
C ASP A 440 4.00 -5.89 34.36
N ALA A 441 3.02 -4.98 34.43
CA ALA A 441 1.80 -5.19 35.21
C ALA A 441 0.91 -6.30 34.61
N HIS A 442 0.85 -6.38 33.28
CA HIS A 442 0.13 -7.42 32.56
C HIS A 442 0.76 -8.80 32.80
N GLU A 443 2.10 -8.89 32.75
CA GLU A 443 2.86 -10.11 32.98
C GLU A 443 2.69 -10.63 34.42
N LYS A 444 2.72 -9.73 35.42
CA LYS A 444 2.43 -10.08 36.83
C LYS A 444 0.99 -10.58 37.04
N THR A 445 0.02 -10.02 36.32
CA THR A 445 -1.38 -10.46 36.40
C THR A 445 -1.53 -11.86 35.80
N PHE A 446 -0.82 -12.14 34.71
CA PHE A 446 -0.78 -13.44 34.07
C PHE A 446 -0.09 -14.51 34.94
N GLU A 447 1.00 -14.16 35.63
CA GLU A 447 1.67 -15.05 36.59
C GLU A 447 0.78 -15.38 37.80
N LYS A 448 -0.02 -14.42 38.29
CA LYS A 448 -1.03 -14.66 39.34
C LYS A 448 -2.14 -15.62 38.88
N LEU A 449 -2.62 -15.49 37.64
CA LEU A 449 -3.60 -16.43 37.07
C LEU A 449 -3.01 -17.85 36.92
N ARG A 450 -1.73 -17.95 36.54
CA ARG A 450 -1.02 -19.23 36.40
C ARG A 450 -0.81 -19.95 37.74
N THR A 451 -0.56 -19.21 38.81
CA THR A 451 -0.34 -19.75 40.16
C THR A 451 -1.64 -20.12 40.88
N GLY A 452 -2.75 -19.42 40.60
CA GLY A 452 -4.08 -19.76 41.13
C GLY A 452 -4.78 -20.95 40.47
N ALA A 453 -4.42 -21.31 39.22
CA ALA A 453 -5.12 -22.35 38.45
C ALA A 453 -4.52 -23.78 38.55
N ALA A 454 -3.46 -24.01 39.34
CA ALA A 454 -2.82 -25.32 39.44
C ALA A 454 -3.63 -26.31 40.33
N PRO A 455 -3.91 -27.56 39.87
CA PRO A 455 -4.62 -28.53 40.68
C PRO A 455 -3.75 -29.10 41.80
N ARG A 456 -4.24 -29.05 43.05
CA ARG A 456 -3.67 -29.81 44.18
C ARG A 456 -4.07 -31.29 44.07
N ALA A 457 -3.24 -32.13 43.46
CA ALA A 457 -3.18 -33.58 43.74
C ALA A 457 -1.92 -34.28 43.17
N GLY A 458 -1.01 -34.68 44.05
CA GLY A 458 -0.40 -36.03 44.07
C GLY A 458 0.77 -36.40 43.14
N ALA A 459 1.94 -36.57 43.77
CA ALA A 459 3.06 -37.48 43.45
C ALA A 459 4.17 -37.05 42.45
N GLY A 460 5.35 -36.75 43.03
CA GLY A 460 6.62 -37.37 42.61
C GLY A 460 7.64 -36.53 41.84
N LEU A 461 8.77 -36.28 42.52
CA LEU A 461 10.13 -35.95 42.05
C LEU A 461 10.49 -34.50 41.66
N GLY A 462 11.31 -33.87 42.52
CA GLY A 462 12.60 -33.30 42.06
C GLY A 462 12.81 -31.78 42.13
N VAL A 463 12.89 -31.23 43.34
CA VAL A 463 13.71 -30.08 43.83
C VAL A 463 14.25 -29.06 42.81
N VAL A 464 13.79 -27.80 42.91
CA VAL A 464 14.62 -26.58 43.06
C VAL A 464 13.83 -25.56 43.91
N GLU A 465 14.40 -25.12 45.03
CA GLU A 465 13.82 -24.11 45.93
C GLU A 465 14.00 -22.68 45.38
N PRO A 466 13.04 -21.76 45.62
CA PRO A 466 13.33 -20.34 45.75
C PRO A 466 13.19 -19.88 47.21
N GLU A 467 14.19 -19.14 47.65
CA GLU A 467 14.29 -18.47 48.95
C GLU A 467 13.27 -17.32 49.09
N ASP A 468 12.92 -17.07 50.35
CA ASP A 468 12.26 -15.90 50.94
C ASP A 468 10.72 -15.77 50.80
N GLU A 469 10.06 -16.16 51.91
CA GLU A 469 8.65 -15.95 52.23
C GLU A 469 8.33 -14.48 52.53
N ASP A 470 7.34 -13.93 51.84
CA ASP A 470 6.43 -12.91 52.39
C ASP A 470 5.08 -13.59 52.71
N PRO A 471 4.36 -13.19 53.78
CA PRO A 471 3.23 -13.93 54.30
C PRO A 471 2.06 -13.94 53.30
N ILE A 472 1.62 -15.15 52.98
CA ILE A 472 0.45 -15.44 52.13
C ILE A 472 -0.79 -14.79 52.74
N ALA A 473 -1.36 -13.79 52.05
CA ALA A 473 -2.70 -13.30 52.32
C ALA A 473 -3.72 -14.34 51.85
N GLU A 474 -4.63 -14.74 52.74
CA GLU A 474 -5.63 -15.82 52.57
C GLU A 474 -6.79 -15.49 51.60
N ASP A 475 -6.76 -14.43 50.79
CA ASP A 475 -7.97 -13.89 50.13
C ASP A 475 -7.96 -13.85 48.58
N ALA A 476 -7.21 -14.73 47.90
CA ALA A 476 -7.06 -14.65 46.42
C ALA A 476 -8.13 -15.41 45.59
N ASP A 477 -8.99 -16.24 46.20
CA ASP A 477 -9.88 -17.15 45.47
C ASP A 477 -11.26 -16.55 45.08
N ASP A 478 -11.61 -15.35 45.57
CA ASP A 478 -12.98 -14.81 45.45
C ASP A 478 -13.22 -13.83 44.29
N GLN A 479 -12.20 -13.50 43.48
CA GLN A 479 -12.39 -12.57 42.36
C GLN A 479 -12.80 -13.27 41.04
N PRO A 480 -13.86 -12.79 40.34
CA PRO A 480 -14.29 -13.36 39.06
C PRO A 480 -13.21 -13.19 37.98
N LEU A 481 -13.06 -14.20 37.11
CA LEU A 481 -12.15 -14.11 35.97
C LEU A 481 -12.69 -13.07 34.99
N SER A 482 -11.82 -12.20 34.47
CA SER A 482 -12.18 -11.19 33.48
C SER A 482 -11.42 -11.40 32.17
N MET A 483 -12.10 -11.15 31.05
CA MET A 483 -11.47 -11.11 29.71
C MET A 483 -10.46 -9.96 29.56
N ALA A 484 -10.46 -8.95 30.45
CA ALA A 484 -9.50 -7.85 30.42
C ALA A 484 -8.03 -8.28 30.57
N ALA A 485 -7.80 -9.49 31.10
CA ALA A 485 -6.46 -10.09 31.20
C ALA A 485 -5.96 -10.73 29.87
N PHE A 486 -6.82 -10.80 28.84
CA PHE A 486 -6.51 -11.40 27.54
C PHE A 486 -6.78 -10.37 26.43
N THR A 487 -5.75 -9.60 26.06
CA THR A 487 -5.84 -8.55 25.04
C THR A 487 -6.20 -9.11 23.66
N GLU A 488 -7.12 -8.46 22.95
CA GLU A 488 -7.50 -8.83 21.58
C GLU A 488 -6.34 -8.58 20.59
N ASP A 489 -6.06 -9.56 19.72
CA ASP A 489 -5.18 -9.36 18.56
C ASP A 489 -6.01 -9.22 17.26
N TRP A 490 -5.99 -8.01 16.71
CA TRP A 490 -6.65 -7.67 15.45
C TRP A 490 -6.09 -8.44 14.25
N ASN A 491 -4.81 -8.80 14.26
CA ASN A 491 -4.19 -9.57 13.18
C ASN A 491 -4.68 -11.02 13.16
N GLU A 492 -5.08 -11.56 14.32
CA GLU A 492 -5.65 -12.90 14.45
C GLU A 492 -7.18 -12.90 14.34
N SER A 493 -7.81 -11.74 14.12
CA SER A 493 -9.27 -11.55 14.08
C SER A 493 -9.97 -12.02 15.35
N GLN A 494 -9.35 -11.76 16.51
CA GLN A 494 -9.91 -12.03 17.83
C GLN A 494 -10.85 -10.90 18.25
N PHE A 495 -12.13 -11.21 18.45
CA PHE A 495 -13.13 -10.25 18.92
C PHE A 495 -13.98 -10.91 20.00
N TRP A 496 -13.99 -10.33 21.20
CA TRP A 496 -14.67 -10.93 22.33
C TRP A 496 -16.14 -10.48 22.40
N PHE A 497 -17.04 -11.42 22.70
CA PHE A 497 -18.42 -11.09 23.08
C PHE A 497 -18.45 -10.16 24.29
N LEU A 498 -19.42 -9.25 24.32
CA LEU A 498 -19.75 -8.48 25.53
C LEU A 498 -20.15 -9.42 26.67
N ASP A 499 -19.84 -9.04 27.92
CA ASP A 499 -20.08 -9.86 29.11
C ASP A 499 -21.53 -10.35 29.23
N GLU A 500 -22.50 -9.51 28.84
CA GLU A 500 -23.93 -9.85 28.81
C GLU A 500 -24.24 -10.95 27.80
N THR A 501 -23.67 -10.86 26.60
CA THR A 501 -23.83 -11.87 25.54
C THR A 501 -23.16 -13.18 25.94
N ALA A 502 -21.93 -13.11 26.45
CA ALA A 502 -21.19 -14.28 26.90
C ALA A 502 -21.90 -15.00 28.06
N SER A 503 -22.48 -14.25 29.00
CA SER A 503 -23.25 -14.80 30.12
C SER A 503 -24.54 -15.47 29.66
N ALA A 504 -25.29 -14.85 28.75
CA ALA A 504 -26.50 -15.45 28.19
C ALA A 504 -26.22 -16.76 27.46
N LEU A 505 -25.17 -16.80 26.63
CA LEU A 505 -24.75 -18.02 25.92
C LEU A 505 -24.26 -19.11 26.88
N ALA A 506 -23.53 -18.74 27.94
CA ALA A 506 -23.10 -19.67 28.98
C ALA A 506 -24.29 -20.29 29.73
N ASP A 507 -25.29 -19.50 30.08
CA ASP A 507 -26.50 -19.98 30.75
C ASP A 507 -27.26 -20.99 29.87
N GLN A 508 -27.30 -20.77 28.54
CA GLN A 508 -27.90 -21.73 27.59
C GLN A 508 -27.12 -23.03 27.43
N LEU A 509 -25.80 -23.01 27.61
CA LEU A 509 -24.96 -24.22 27.60
C LEU A 509 -25.08 -25.02 28.90
N LEU A 510 -25.33 -24.35 30.04
CA LEU A 510 -25.53 -24.98 31.35
C LEU A 510 -26.94 -25.51 31.57
N ASP A 511 -27.92 -25.04 30.79
CA ASP A 511 -29.30 -25.52 30.85
C ASP A 511 -29.40 -27.03 30.57
N GLY A 512 -29.82 -27.79 31.58
CA GLY A 512 -29.89 -29.25 31.54
C GLY A 512 -28.54 -29.97 31.66
N ALA A 513 -27.45 -29.26 31.95
CA ALA A 513 -26.13 -29.85 32.16
C ALA A 513 -26.02 -30.52 33.54
N SER A 514 -25.29 -31.64 33.59
CA SER A 514 -24.98 -32.39 34.81
C SER A 514 -23.50 -32.74 34.84
N SER A 515 -23.02 -33.37 35.91
CA SER A 515 -21.63 -33.86 35.99
C SER A 515 -21.26 -34.94 34.96
N SER A 516 -22.25 -35.54 34.30
CA SER A 516 -22.04 -36.47 33.18
C SER A 516 -21.95 -35.79 31.81
N SER A 517 -22.27 -34.49 31.73
CA SER A 517 -22.32 -33.72 30.50
C SER A 517 -20.95 -33.15 30.15
N THR A 518 -20.63 -33.09 28.87
CA THR A 518 -19.41 -32.42 28.35
C THR A 518 -19.78 -31.25 27.44
N ILE A 519 -19.27 -30.06 27.76
CA ILE A 519 -19.50 -28.82 27.01
C ILE A 519 -18.20 -28.41 26.31
N GLY A 520 -18.25 -28.25 24.98
CA GLY A 520 -17.14 -27.72 24.21
C GLY A 520 -17.34 -26.26 23.80
N VAL A 521 -16.27 -25.47 23.90
CA VAL A 521 -16.23 -24.07 23.49
C VAL A 521 -15.19 -23.94 22.40
N VAL A 522 -15.59 -23.62 21.16
CA VAL A 522 -14.70 -23.60 19.99
C VAL A 522 -14.50 -22.17 19.50
N SER A 523 -13.28 -21.64 19.69
CA SER A 523 -12.88 -20.28 19.29
C SER A 523 -13.73 -19.18 19.94
N THR A 524 -14.23 -19.42 21.17
CA THR A 524 -15.10 -18.49 21.90
C THR A 524 -14.69 -18.34 23.38
N PRO A 525 -13.49 -17.83 23.68
CA PRO A 525 -12.94 -17.84 25.04
C PRO A 525 -13.73 -16.99 26.04
N SER A 526 -14.43 -15.94 25.58
CA SER A 526 -15.31 -15.12 26.45
C SER A 526 -16.44 -15.93 27.09
N VAL A 527 -17.07 -16.83 26.33
CA VAL A 527 -18.10 -17.75 26.84
C VAL A 527 -17.50 -18.78 27.79
N PHE A 528 -16.27 -19.23 27.54
CA PHE A 528 -15.57 -20.14 28.46
C PHE A 528 -15.31 -19.48 29.82
N ILE A 529 -14.86 -18.22 29.84
CA ILE A 529 -14.69 -17.48 31.10
C ILE A 529 -16.04 -17.29 31.82
N ALA A 530 -17.09 -16.94 31.09
CA ALA A 530 -18.44 -16.82 31.66
C ALA A 530 -18.91 -18.16 32.28
N LEU A 531 -18.71 -19.29 31.60
CA LEU A 531 -19.00 -20.63 32.13
C LEU A 531 -18.24 -20.93 33.42
N LYS A 532 -16.92 -20.67 33.44
CA LYS A 532 -16.09 -20.82 34.65
C LYS A 532 -16.63 -20.00 35.81
N ASN A 533 -16.99 -18.73 35.57
CA ASN A 533 -17.52 -17.85 36.60
C ASN A 533 -18.87 -18.32 37.13
N ARG A 534 -19.77 -18.86 36.29
CA ARG A 534 -21.04 -19.45 36.74
C ARG A 534 -20.83 -20.70 37.58
N LEU A 535 -19.93 -21.59 37.15
CA LEU A 535 -19.66 -22.86 37.82
C LEU A 535 -18.99 -22.71 39.18
N ARG A 536 -18.37 -21.55 39.49
CA ARG A 536 -17.83 -21.26 40.83
C ARG A 536 -18.87 -21.45 41.93
N PHE A 537 -20.12 -21.06 41.64
CA PHE A 537 -21.23 -21.15 42.59
C PHE A 537 -21.91 -22.53 42.62
N TRP A 538 -21.48 -23.47 41.77
CA TRP A 538 -22.03 -24.83 41.73
C TRP A 538 -21.19 -25.79 42.61
N PRO A 539 -21.83 -26.76 43.29
CA PRO A 539 -21.13 -27.87 43.94
C PRO A 539 -20.23 -28.60 42.93
N ILE A 540 -19.00 -28.96 43.32
CA ILE A 540 -18.01 -29.59 42.43
C ILE A 540 -18.56 -30.88 41.80
N GLU A 541 -19.35 -31.64 42.55
CA GLU A 541 -19.94 -32.92 42.16
C GLU A 541 -20.99 -32.80 41.04
N ASP A 542 -21.54 -31.60 40.83
CA ASP A 542 -22.59 -31.32 39.85
C ASP A 542 -22.05 -30.62 38.58
N ARG A 543 -20.76 -30.25 38.55
CA ARG A 543 -20.19 -29.46 37.45
C ARG A 543 -19.99 -30.32 36.19
N PRO A 544 -20.42 -29.85 35.00
CA PRO A 544 -20.12 -30.51 33.74
C PRO A 544 -18.64 -30.41 33.38
N ASN A 545 -18.17 -31.31 32.52
CA ASN A 545 -16.82 -31.26 31.98
C ASN A 545 -16.73 -30.17 30.90
N LEU A 546 -15.77 -29.26 31.03
CA LEU A 546 -15.52 -28.20 30.03
C LEU A 546 -14.30 -28.54 29.17
N VAL A 547 -14.36 -28.17 27.89
CA VAL A 547 -13.22 -28.24 26.97
C VAL A 547 -13.18 -26.96 26.13
N LEU A 548 -12.06 -26.25 26.19
CA LEU A 548 -11.82 -25.04 25.38
C LEU A 548 -10.92 -25.40 24.20
N PHE A 549 -11.42 -25.19 22.98
CA PHE A 549 -10.65 -25.31 21.75
C PHE A 549 -10.25 -23.92 21.28
N GLU A 550 -8.99 -23.56 21.43
CA GLU A 550 -8.49 -22.25 21.00
C GLU A 550 -7.12 -22.29 20.32
N HIS A 551 -6.91 -21.35 19.39
CA HIS A 551 -5.64 -21.12 18.70
C HIS A 551 -4.63 -20.39 19.60
N ASP A 552 -5.11 -19.53 20.50
CA ASP A 552 -4.24 -18.71 21.33
C ASP A 552 -3.68 -19.47 22.53
N HIS A 553 -2.35 -19.66 22.54
CA HIS A 553 -1.63 -20.33 23.60
C HIS A 553 -1.70 -19.61 24.96
N ARG A 554 -2.13 -18.35 25.03
CA ARG A 554 -2.37 -17.65 26.31
C ARG A 554 -3.43 -18.37 27.14
N PHE A 555 -4.39 -19.06 26.52
CA PHE A 555 -5.38 -19.84 27.25
C PHE A 555 -4.87 -21.19 27.77
N SER A 556 -3.61 -21.57 27.49
CA SER A 556 -2.98 -22.78 28.04
C SER A 556 -2.79 -22.76 29.57
N VAL A 557 -3.04 -21.60 30.20
CA VAL A 557 -3.14 -21.48 31.67
C VAL A 557 -4.30 -22.31 32.25
N PHE A 558 -5.31 -22.63 31.45
CA PHE A 558 -6.44 -23.45 31.88
C PHE A 558 -6.20 -24.94 31.55
N PRO A 559 -6.45 -25.87 32.49
CA PRO A 559 -6.28 -27.30 32.22
C PRO A 559 -7.26 -27.85 31.19
N GLU A 560 -8.39 -27.15 30.94
CA GLU A 560 -9.38 -27.50 29.93
C GLU A 560 -8.99 -27.07 28.50
N PHE A 561 -7.82 -26.44 28.32
CA PHE A 561 -7.35 -25.95 27.03
C PHE A 561 -6.88 -27.08 26.09
N VAL A 562 -7.35 -27.03 24.86
CA VAL A 562 -6.90 -27.84 23.73
C VAL A 562 -6.56 -26.89 22.60
N PHE A 563 -5.30 -26.92 22.15
CA PHE A 563 -4.87 -26.12 21.01
C PHE A 563 -5.65 -26.54 19.75
N TYR A 564 -6.28 -25.58 19.09
CA TYR A 564 -7.08 -25.78 17.89
C TYR A 564 -6.63 -24.88 16.75
N ASP A 565 -6.21 -25.51 15.65
CA ASP A 565 -5.91 -24.84 14.39
C ASP A 565 -6.94 -25.27 13.34
N PHE A 566 -7.76 -24.31 12.89
CA PHE A 566 -8.81 -24.58 11.90
C PHE A 566 -8.23 -25.01 10.54
N GLN A 567 -6.97 -24.71 10.21
CA GLN A 567 -6.33 -25.21 8.99
C GLN A 567 -6.16 -26.74 9.03
N ARG A 568 -6.10 -27.32 10.23
CA ARG A 568 -6.03 -28.76 10.48
C ARG A 568 -7.18 -29.20 11.41
N PRO A 569 -8.44 -29.09 10.95
CA PRO A 569 -9.64 -29.11 11.80
C PRO A 569 -9.90 -30.44 12.54
N LEU A 570 -9.25 -31.54 12.12
CA LEU A 570 -9.37 -32.87 12.72
C LEU A 570 -8.11 -33.31 13.48
N GLN A 571 -7.11 -32.44 13.63
CA GLN A 571 -5.92 -32.71 14.45
C GLN A 571 -6.25 -32.46 15.94
N LEU A 572 -7.20 -33.24 16.47
CA LEU A 572 -7.71 -33.13 17.82
C LEU A 572 -7.53 -34.46 18.59
N PRO A 573 -7.47 -34.43 19.94
CA PRO A 573 -7.37 -35.64 20.74
C PRO A 573 -8.49 -36.65 20.41
N ALA A 574 -8.12 -37.88 20.07
CA ALA A 574 -9.06 -38.89 19.55
C ALA A 574 -10.19 -39.25 20.52
N HIS A 575 -9.99 -39.09 21.83
CA HIS A 575 -11.00 -39.35 22.86
C HIS A 575 -12.16 -38.34 22.86
N LEU A 576 -11.99 -37.17 22.24
CA LEU A 576 -13.02 -36.13 22.16
C LEU A 576 -14.01 -36.34 21.00
N LYS A 577 -13.74 -37.30 20.11
CA LYS A 577 -14.61 -37.59 18.97
C LYS A 577 -15.99 -38.06 19.44
N GLY A 578 -17.03 -37.32 19.07
CA GLY A 578 -18.41 -37.64 19.44
C GLY A 578 -18.68 -37.65 20.95
N SER A 579 -17.94 -36.84 21.71
CA SER A 579 -17.98 -36.82 23.18
C SER A 579 -18.79 -35.67 23.77
N LEU A 580 -19.06 -34.60 23.00
CA LEU A 580 -19.72 -33.40 23.50
C LEU A 580 -21.25 -33.53 23.49
N ASP A 581 -21.87 -33.16 24.60
CA ASP A 581 -23.33 -33.01 24.73
C ASP A 581 -23.79 -31.64 24.21
N SER A 582 -23.00 -30.60 24.49
CA SER A 582 -23.25 -29.23 24.05
C SER A 582 -22.00 -28.63 23.43
N VAL A 583 -22.15 -27.84 22.36
CA VAL A 583 -21.05 -27.11 21.75
C VAL A 583 -21.46 -25.69 21.34
N ILE A 584 -20.58 -24.73 21.57
CA ILE A 584 -20.65 -23.41 20.95
C ILE A 584 -19.48 -23.20 19.99
N ILE A 585 -19.77 -22.60 18.83
CA ILE A 585 -18.82 -22.41 17.75
C ILE A 585 -18.91 -20.96 17.26
N ASP A 586 -17.78 -20.26 17.27
CA ASP A 586 -17.65 -18.90 16.72
C ASP A 586 -16.44 -18.80 15.78
N PRO A 587 -16.63 -18.93 14.45
CA PRO A 587 -15.52 -18.88 13.51
C PRO A 587 -14.97 -17.45 13.33
N PRO A 588 -13.63 -17.23 13.45
CA PRO A 588 -13.03 -15.88 13.44
C PRO A 588 -13.06 -15.19 12.07
N PHE A 589 -13.25 -15.94 10.98
CA PHE A 589 -13.24 -15.39 9.62
C PHE A 589 -14.56 -15.62 8.88
N PHE A 590 -15.03 -14.58 8.19
CA PHE A 590 -16.19 -14.66 7.29
C PHE A 590 -15.82 -15.20 5.90
N SER A 591 -15.21 -16.38 5.86
CA SER A 591 -14.86 -17.08 4.63
C SER A 591 -15.51 -18.45 4.57
N ASN A 592 -15.87 -18.88 3.35
CA ASN A 592 -16.51 -20.18 3.14
C ASN A 592 -15.64 -21.35 3.63
N ASP A 593 -14.32 -21.23 3.47
CA ASP A 593 -13.36 -22.24 3.92
C ASP A 593 -13.33 -22.34 5.45
N CYS A 594 -13.25 -21.21 6.15
CA CYS A 594 -13.28 -21.17 7.62
C CYS A 594 -14.59 -21.79 8.16
N GLN A 595 -15.74 -21.33 7.68
CA GLN A 595 -17.05 -21.85 8.10
C GLN A 595 -17.18 -23.36 7.89
N THR A 596 -16.70 -23.86 6.74
CA THR A 596 -16.73 -25.30 6.41
C THR A 596 -15.86 -26.12 7.37
N LYS A 597 -14.66 -25.63 7.70
CA LYS A 597 -13.72 -26.30 8.60
C LYS A 597 -14.22 -26.33 10.04
N PHE A 598 -14.80 -25.23 10.54
CA PHE A 598 -15.43 -25.19 11.85
C PHE A 598 -16.66 -26.10 11.93
N ALA A 599 -17.50 -26.14 10.89
CA ALA A 599 -18.62 -27.08 10.82
C ALA A 599 -18.16 -28.55 10.81
N LEU A 600 -17.05 -28.85 10.13
CA LEU A 600 -16.44 -30.18 10.15
C LEU A 600 -15.98 -30.56 11.57
N THR A 601 -15.31 -29.65 12.28
CA THR A 601 -14.89 -29.85 13.68
C THR A 601 -16.09 -30.05 14.60
N GLY A 602 -17.11 -29.17 14.53
CA GLY A 602 -18.32 -29.28 15.33
C GLY A 602 -19.01 -30.63 15.16
N ARG A 603 -19.21 -31.07 13.92
CA ARG A 603 -19.81 -32.39 13.61
C ARG A 603 -18.98 -33.57 14.10
N TRP A 604 -17.66 -33.43 14.18
CA TRP A 604 -16.76 -34.47 14.66
C TRP A 604 -16.76 -34.57 16.19
N LEU A 605 -16.99 -33.46 16.89
CA LEU A 605 -16.97 -33.37 18.35
C LEU A 605 -18.30 -33.77 19.01
N VAL A 606 -19.45 -33.42 18.40
CA VAL A 606 -20.77 -33.63 19.02
C VAL A 606 -21.22 -35.10 19.03
N LYS A 607 -21.92 -35.50 20.10
CA LYS A 607 -22.54 -36.82 20.20
C LYS A 607 -23.56 -37.06 19.07
N PRO A 608 -23.71 -38.30 18.57
CA PRO A 608 -24.66 -38.59 17.47
C PRO A 608 -26.14 -38.45 17.83
N LYS A 609 -26.49 -38.50 19.13
CA LYS A 609 -27.88 -38.42 19.61
C LYS A 609 -28.11 -37.10 20.32
N SER A 610 -28.93 -36.25 19.72
CA SER A 610 -29.48 -35.01 20.29
C SER A 610 -28.46 -34.06 20.94
N PRO A 611 -27.37 -33.66 20.26
CA PRO A 611 -26.46 -32.66 20.81
C PRO A 611 -27.10 -31.27 20.80
N ARG A 612 -26.79 -30.43 21.79
CA ARG A 612 -27.11 -28.99 21.74
C ARG A 612 -26.00 -28.25 20.99
N VAL A 613 -26.35 -27.53 19.94
CA VAL A 613 -25.38 -26.83 19.09
C VAL A 613 -25.76 -25.37 18.99
N ILE A 614 -24.81 -24.50 19.31
CA ILE A 614 -24.89 -23.05 19.12
C ILE A 614 -23.78 -22.64 18.16
N VAL A 615 -24.12 -21.85 17.14
CA VAL A 615 -23.17 -21.25 16.21
C VAL A 615 -23.41 -19.75 16.20
N CYS A 616 -22.37 -18.96 16.47
CA CYS A 616 -22.43 -17.52 16.31
C CYS A 616 -21.57 -17.13 15.11
N THR A 617 -22.13 -16.35 14.18
CA THR A 617 -21.34 -15.81 13.08
C THR A 617 -22.06 -14.62 12.43
N GLY A 618 -21.40 -13.95 11.49
CA GLY A 618 -21.92 -12.75 10.84
C GLY A 618 -23.13 -13.05 9.96
N GLU A 619 -24.08 -12.12 9.91
CA GLU A 619 -25.32 -12.21 9.12
C GLU A 619 -25.08 -12.68 7.68
N ARG A 620 -24.07 -12.14 7.02
CA ARG A 620 -23.70 -12.48 5.62
C ARG A 620 -23.41 -13.96 5.38
N MET A 621 -23.14 -14.74 6.42
CA MET A 621 -22.86 -16.18 6.35
C MET A 621 -24.12 -17.05 6.53
N ALA A 622 -25.32 -16.48 6.67
CA ALA A 622 -26.56 -17.25 6.88
C ALA A 622 -26.74 -18.41 5.89
N THR A 623 -26.62 -18.13 4.59
CA THR A 623 -26.78 -19.15 3.53
C THR A 623 -25.82 -20.33 3.64
N ILE A 624 -24.58 -20.11 4.13
CA ILE A 624 -23.60 -21.19 4.29
C ILE A 624 -23.81 -21.95 5.58
N VAL A 625 -24.18 -21.28 6.68
CA VAL A 625 -24.52 -21.91 7.96
C VAL A 625 -25.71 -22.85 7.79
N ASP A 626 -26.78 -22.38 7.13
CA ASP A 626 -27.99 -23.17 6.84
C ASP A 626 -27.70 -24.41 6.00
N LYS A 627 -26.65 -24.38 5.17
CA LYS A 627 -26.23 -25.51 4.35
C LYS A 627 -25.37 -26.50 5.15
N LEU A 628 -24.41 -25.99 5.91
CA LEU A 628 -23.41 -26.80 6.62
C LEU A 628 -23.99 -27.51 7.84
N TYR A 629 -24.86 -26.82 8.59
CA TYR A 629 -25.44 -27.30 9.84
C TYR A 629 -26.86 -27.86 9.69
N ARG A 630 -27.41 -27.90 8.47
CA ARG A 630 -28.74 -28.48 8.17
C ARG A 630 -28.95 -29.85 8.78
N SER A 631 -27.93 -30.72 8.71
CA SER A 631 -28.01 -32.09 9.24
C SER A 631 -28.09 -32.17 10.76
N LEU A 632 -27.77 -31.09 11.46
CA LEU A 632 -27.84 -30.96 12.92
C LEU A 632 -29.09 -30.20 13.38
N GLY A 633 -29.95 -29.74 12.44
CA GLY A 633 -31.18 -29.02 12.73
C GLY A 633 -30.95 -27.62 13.32
N VAL A 634 -29.86 -26.95 12.95
CA VAL A 634 -29.51 -25.61 13.44
C VAL A 634 -30.19 -24.55 12.57
N TYR A 635 -30.88 -23.60 13.19
CA TYR A 635 -31.62 -22.49 12.56
C TYR A 635 -31.29 -21.16 13.22
N ALA A 636 -31.49 -20.05 12.50
CA ALA A 636 -31.30 -18.71 13.03
C ALA A 636 -32.27 -18.41 14.17
N THR A 637 -31.78 -17.82 15.26
CA THR A 637 -32.58 -17.47 16.44
C THR A 637 -32.81 -15.96 16.54
N THR A 638 -33.76 -15.55 17.38
CA THR A 638 -34.04 -14.14 17.65
C THR A 638 -32.93 -13.43 18.45
N PHE A 639 -31.95 -14.18 18.97
CA PHE A 639 -30.85 -13.62 19.75
C PHE A 639 -29.74 -13.05 18.86
N GLU A 640 -29.32 -11.82 19.16
CA GLU A 640 -28.26 -11.10 18.44
C GLU A 640 -27.03 -10.94 19.34
N PRO A 641 -25.93 -11.66 19.06
CA PRO A 641 -24.69 -11.55 19.82
C PRO A 641 -24.00 -10.19 19.61
N ALA A 642 -23.57 -9.54 20.69
CA ALA A 642 -22.83 -8.29 20.64
C ALA A 642 -21.35 -8.47 21.04
N HIS A 643 -20.46 -7.73 20.39
CA HIS A 643 -19.00 -7.77 20.59
C HIS A 643 -18.46 -6.40 21.00
N ALA A 644 -17.33 -6.39 21.71
CA ALA A 644 -16.58 -5.16 21.93
C ALA A 644 -15.90 -4.71 20.63
N GLY A 645 -16.09 -3.45 20.21
CA GLY A 645 -15.33 -2.86 19.10
C GLY A 645 -15.73 -3.27 17.68
N LEU A 646 -16.74 -4.13 17.49
CA LEU A 646 -17.21 -4.56 16.17
C LEU A 646 -18.57 -3.94 15.79
N SER A 647 -18.70 -3.45 14.55
CA SER A 647 -19.94 -2.85 14.02
C SER A 647 -20.74 -3.77 13.09
N ASN A 648 -20.29 -5.01 12.84
CA ASN A 648 -21.01 -5.94 11.96
C ASN A 648 -22.18 -6.60 12.69
N HIS A 649 -23.28 -6.86 11.96
CA HIS A 649 -24.41 -7.65 12.47
C HIS A 649 -24.06 -9.15 12.57
N TYR A 650 -24.30 -9.73 13.73
CA TYR A 650 -24.10 -11.16 14.02
C TYR A 650 -25.44 -11.84 14.30
N TYR A 651 -25.56 -13.09 13.86
CA TYR A 651 -26.67 -13.97 14.18
C TYR A 651 -26.20 -15.13 15.05
N CYS A 652 -27.05 -15.49 16.00
CA CYS A 652 -26.96 -16.75 16.72
C CYS A 652 -27.82 -17.80 15.99
N TYR A 653 -27.28 -18.99 15.83
CA TYR A 653 -27.98 -20.14 15.27
C TYR A 653 -27.96 -21.27 16.29
N ALA A 654 -29.09 -21.93 16.51
CA ALA A 654 -29.20 -23.04 17.45
C ALA A 654 -30.15 -24.13 16.95
N ASN A 655 -30.00 -25.35 17.47
CA ASN A 655 -30.93 -26.46 17.18
C ASN A 655 -31.98 -26.70 18.28
N PHE A 656 -32.16 -25.73 19.17
CA PHE A 656 -33.15 -25.74 20.25
C PHE A 656 -33.66 -24.32 20.51
N GLU A 657 -34.89 -24.22 21.00
CA GLU A 657 -35.49 -22.99 21.53
C GLU A 657 -35.20 -22.88 23.03
N SER A 658 -35.23 -21.66 23.57
CA SER A 658 -34.96 -21.41 24.97
C SER A 658 -35.77 -20.24 25.50
N SER A 659 -35.71 -19.98 26.81
CA SER A 659 -36.29 -18.75 27.39
C SER A 659 -35.61 -17.47 26.87
N THR A 660 -34.43 -17.58 26.26
CA THR A 660 -33.66 -16.44 25.74
C THR A 660 -33.92 -16.18 24.25
N TRP A 661 -34.36 -17.20 23.49
CA TRP A 661 -34.59 -17.07 22.06
C TRP A 661 -35.61 -18.06 21.51
N ASP A 662 -36.26 -17.62 20.42
CA ASP A 662 -37.11 -18.44 19.54
C ASP A 662 -36.45 -18.51 18.16
N TRP A 663 -36.93 -19.40 17.27
CA TRP A 663 -36.51 -19.39 15.87
C TRP A 663 -37.04 -18.16 15.14
N ARG A 664 -36.21 -17.54 14.29
CA ARG A 664 -36.69 -16.45 13.41
C ARG A 664 -37.69 -17.03 12.41
N SER A 665 -38.84 -16.40 12.26
CA SER A 665 -39.76 -16.69 11.16
C SER A 665 -39.14 -16.20 9.85
N ASP A 666 -39.06 -17.07 8.83
CA ASP A 666 -38.57 -16.71 7.50
C ASP A 666 -39.35 -15.50 6.94
N GLU A 667 -38.75 -14.31 6.92
CA GLU A 667 -39.16 -13.22 6.03
C GLU A 667 -38.66 -13.54 4.61
N SER A 668 -39.20 -14.60 4.02
CA SER A 668 -39.06 -14.87 2.59
C SER A 668 -40.31 -15.58 2.07
N ASP A 669 -41.36 -14.80 1.86
CA ASP A 669 -42.31 -14.94 0.74
C ASP A 669 -42.29 -13.65 -0.09
#